data_AF-G3T521-F1
#
_entry.id   AF-G3T521-F1
#
_cell.length_a   1.000
_cell.length_b   1.000
_cell.length_c   1.000
_cell.angle_alpha   90.00
_cell.angle_beta   90.00
_cell.angle_gamma   90.00
#
_symmetry.space_group_name_H-M   'P 1'
#
loop_
_entity.id
_entity.type
_entity.pdbx_description
1 polymer ?
#
loop_
_entity_poly.entity_id
_entity_poly.type
_entity_poly.pdbx_seq_one_letter_code
_entity_poly.pdbx_strand_id
1 'polypeptide(L)'
;MPNSRLRPRRSAGSGGGAAGRDELVSRSLQSAEHCLGAQDFGTAYAHYLLVLSLAPELKDDVKETFQYTLFKWAEELDALGRIPDLLGCYEQALELFPDDEVICNSMGEHLFRMGFRDEAAGYFHKAVKLNPDFSDAKENFYRVANWLVERWHFIMLNDIRRNRIYNAAIQKAVRSGYKSVLDIGTGTGILSIFAKKAGAHSVYACELSKTMYELACDVVAANKMEAGIKLLHMKSLDIEIPKHIPERVSLVVTETVDAGLFGEGIVESLIHAWDSLLLQPKMQGDDGSCEKCGKVIPASAVIFGVVVECAEIRRHHRVGIKDIAGIHLPTSVKFQSPAYCPLDSEEALEPYTTEKMSRVPGGYLALTEHFEIMTVDFNNLQELKSLATKKPEKIGIPVSKEGTLDAVVVWFVLQLDDEHSLSTSPSEETCWEQAVYPVQDLEDYRIKPGDHVTMEVSCQDCYLRIQSIQVLGLEHEMDVVKSFTKNEESPSLGNEAELCSALANLQTSKPDSVEQTCVLESTEIALLNNIPYHEGFKTAMRKVLSALTPEKLLQAVGTRCQSEEVKSGSGQNENSLQSARDPYYVLDVSEGFSILPIIAGSLGQVKPYSSVEKDQHRIALDLISEANHFPKETLEFWLRHVEDESAMLQRPKSDKLWSIIILDVIEPSGLIQQEIMEKAAISRCLLQSGGKIFPQYVVMLGLLVESQILVEESAVQGTECTLGVNIAPFINQFQVPIRVFLDLSSLPCIPLSEPVELLRLDLMTPYLNTSSREVKVHICKSGQVTAIPFWYHVYLDEEIRLDTSSEASHWKQAAVVLDNPIQVEMGEELVLSVQHHKSNVSITVK
;
A
#
# COMPACT_ATOMS: atom_id res chain seq x y z
N MET A 1 -77.11 -4.10 58.01
CA MET A 1 -77.61 -2.97 58.84
C MET A 1 -77.70 -3.46 60.28
N PRO A 2 -77.19 -2.73 61.29
CA PRO A 2 -76.69 -1.36 61.21
C PRO A 2 -75.21 -1.39 60.85
N ASN A 3 -74.83 -0.75 59.75
CA ASN A 3 -73.57 -0.99 59.05
C ASN A 3 -72.33 -0.84 59.96
N SER A 4 -71.72 -1.97 60.31
CA SER A 4 -70.58 -2.07 61.21
C SER A 4 -69.36 -2.63 60.48
N ARG A 5 -68.27 -1.85 60.43
CA ARG A 5 -66.92 -2.29 60.81
C ARG A 5 -65.92 -1.13 60.74
N LEU A 6 -65.43 -0.75 61.92
CA LEU A 6 -64.15 -0.06 62.11
C LEU A 6 -62.99 -1.00 61.72
N ARG A 7 -61.98 -0.47 61.02
CA ARG A 7 -60.58 -0.96 61.08
C ARG A 7 -59.63 0.25 61.12
N PRO A 8 -58.55 0.22 61.94
CA PRO A 8 -57.69 1.38 62.20
C PRO A 8 -56.50 1.47 61.21
N ARG A 9 -55.87 2.65 61.20
CA ARG A 9 -54.64 3.05 60.48
C ARG A 9 -53.64 1.91 60.25
N ARG A 10 -53.21 1.72 59.01
CA ARG A 10 -51.92 1.11 58.64
C ARG A 10 -51.13 2.07 57.78
N SER A 11 -49.94 2.41 58.26
CA SER A 11 -48.82 2.94 57.50
C SER A 11 -48.53 2.02 56.31
N ALA A 12 -48.46 2.59 55.10
CA ALA A 12 -47.85 1.99 53.93
C ALA A 12 -47.35 3.19 53.09
N GLY A 13 -46.08 3.34 52.76
CA GLY A 13 -45.00 2.36 52.70
C GLY A 13 -44.24 2.67 51.43
N SER A 14 -43.42 3.73 51.45
CA SER A 14 -42.50 4.11 50.37
C SER A 14 -41.31 3.13 50.22
N GLY A 15 -41.48 1.87 50.62
CA GLY A 15 -40.42 0.84 50.69
C GLY A 15 -40.68 -0.42 49.86
N GLY A 16 -41.84 -0.56 49.20
CA GLY A 16 -42.17 -1.76 48.41
C GLY A 16 -41.51 -1.80 47.02
N GLY A 17 -41.27 -0.64 46.39
CA GLY A 17 -40.64 -0.56 45.07
C GLY A 17 -39.12 -0.80 45.10
N ALA A 18 -38.45 -0.38 46.18
CA ALA A 18 -37.01 -0.58 46.36
C ALA A 18 -36.68 -2.06 46.63
N ALA A 19 -37.39 -2.71 47.56
CA ALA A 19 -37.14 -4.13 47.87
C ALA A 19 -37.38 -5.08 46.69
N GLY A 20 -38.39 -4.79 45.85
CA GLY A 20 -38.65 -5.58 44.63
C GLY A 20 -37.61 -5.34 43.52
N ARG A 21 -37.08 -4.11 43.41
CA ARG A 21 -35.96 -3.79 42.52
C ARG A 21 -34.69 -4.52 42.96
N ASP A 22 -34.35 -4.46 44.24
CA ASP A 22 -33.15 -5.09 44.79
C ASP A 22 -33.19 -6.62 44.64
N GLU A 23 -34.35 -7.25 44.86
CA GLU A 23 -34.54 -8.69 44.64
C GLU A 23 -34.41 -9.07 43.14
N LEU A 24 -34.96 -8.25 42.24
CA LEU A 24 -34.85 -8.48 40.80
C LEU A 24 -33.41 -8.32 40.31
N VAL A 25 -32.68 -7.31 40.79
CA VAL A 25 -31.26 -7.08 40.48
C VAL A 25 -30.42 -8.27 40.95
N SER A 26 -30.60 -8.71 42.20
CA SER A 26 -29.86 -9.84 42.77
C SER A 26 -30.12 -11.15 42.02
N ARG A 27 -31.38 -11.45 41.67
CA ARG A 27 -31.71 -12.63 40.86
C ARG A 27 -31.16 -12.54 39.44
N SER A 28 -31.24 -11.37 38.80
CA SER A 28 -30.75 -11.18 37.43
C SER A 28 -29.23 -11.32 37.38
N LEU A 29 -28.51 -10.82 38.40
CA LEU A 29 -27.06 -10.99 38.51
C LEU A 29 -26.67 -12.46 38.65
N GLN A 30 -27.34 -13.21 39.54
CA GLN A 30 -27.13 -14.66 39.66
C GLN A 30 -27.44 -15.41 38.36
N SER A 31 -28.49 -15.02 37.65
CA SER A 31 -28.81 -15.59 36.33
C SER A 31 -27.73 -15.27 35.29
N ALA A 32 -27.20 -14.04 35.28
CA ALA A 32 -26.11 -13.65 34.38
C ALA A 32 -24.87 -14.52 34.63
N GLU A 33 -24.44 -14.67 35.89
CA GLU A 33 -23.29 -15.49 36.28
C GLU A 33 -23.49 -16.98 35.93
N HIS A 34 -24.69 -17.51 36.18
CA HIS A 34 -25.02 -18.90 35.84
C HIS A 34 -24.99 -19.14 34.31
N CYS A 35 -25.61 -18.26 33.53
CA CYS A 35 -25.58 -18.34 32.06
C CYS A 35 -24.14 -18.22 31.52
N LEU A 36 -23.34 -17.33 32.10
CA LEU A 36 -21.93 -17.18 31.74
C LEU A 36 -21.13 -18.47 31.98
N GLY A 37 -21.33 -19.12 33.14
CA GLY A 37 -20.71 -20.42 33.43
C GLY A 37 -21.17 -21.56 32.50
N ALA A 38 -22.38 -21.45 31.96
CA ALA A 38 -22.94 -22.37 30.97
C ALA A 38 -22.55 -22.04 29.51
N GLN A 39 -21.76 -20.99 29.29
CA GLN A 39 -21.40 -20.46 27.96
C GLN A 39 -22.62 -20.02 27.13
N ASP A 40 -23.71 -19.60 27.78
CA ASP A 40 -24.86 -18.94 27.13
C ASP A 40 -24.67 -17.43 27.22
N PHE A 41 -23.81 -16.90 26.36
CA PHE A 41 -23.38 -15.50 26.42
C PHE A 41 -24.50 -14.52 26.05
N GLY A 42 -25.39 -14.88 25.11
CA GLY A 42 -26.51 -14.02 24.72
C GLY A 42 -27.52 -13.79 25.86
N THR A 43 -27.89 -14.86 26.59
CA THR A 43 -28.78 -14.73 27.76
C THR A 43 -28.07 -14.03 28.92
N ALA A 44 -26.78 -14.32 29.15
CA ALA A 44 -25.99 -13.63 30.16
C ALA A 44 -25.91 -12.12 29.88
N TYR A 45 -25.65 -11.72 28.63
CA TYR A 45 -25.60 -10.34 28.19
C TYR A 45 -26.92 -9.61 28.46
N ALA A 46 -28.06 -10.21 28.12
CA ALA A 46 -29.38 -9.63 28.39
C ALA A 46 -29.65 -9.43 29.90
N HIS A 47 -29.23 -10.37 30.74
CA HIS A 47 -29.35 -10.22 32.20
C HIS A 47 -28.44 -9.11 32.74
N TYR A 48 -27.21 -8.99 32.25
CA TYR A 48 -26.32 -7.88 32.63
C TYR A 48 -26.89 -6.52 32.20
N LEU A 49 -27.43 -6.38 30.98
CA LEU A 49 -28.08 -5.15 30.54
C LEU A 49 -29.23 -4.74 31.47
N LEU A 50 -30.05 -5.72 31.88
CA LEU A 50 -31.13 -5.48 32.83
C LEU A 50 -30.60 -5.03 34.20
N VAL A 51 -29.56 -5.69 34.72
CA VAL A 51 -28.89 -5.31 35.98
C VAL A 51 -28.37 -3.89 35.90
N LEU A 52 -27.63 -3.54 34.85
CA LEU A 52 -27.00 -2.22 34.67
C LEU A 52 -28.02 -1.10 34.42
N SER A 53 -29.14 -1.41 33.77
CA SER A 53 -30.26 -0.48 33.61
C SER A 53 -30.98 -0.23 34.93
N LEU A 54 -31.20 -1.29 35.72
CA LEU A 54 -31.92 -1.20 36.98
C LEU A 54 -31.05 -0.72 38.13
N ALA A 55 -29.75 -0.97 38.18
CA ALA A 55 -28.84 -0.61 39.26
C ALA A 55 -27.50 -0.09 38.70
N PRO A 56 -27.47 1.17 38.21
CA PRO A 56 -26.25 1.79 37.68
C PRO A 56 -25.09 1.86 38.68
N GLU A 57 -25.37 1.81 39.98
CA GLU A 57 -24.39 1.75 41.05
C GLU A 57 -23.48 0.51 41.02
N LEU A 58 -23.90 -0.57 40.35
CA LEU A 58 -23.12 -1.81 40.20
C LEU A 58 -22.19 -1.79 38.97
N LYS A 59 -22.15 -0.70 38.21
CA LYS A 59 -21.38 -0.61 36.95
C LYS A 59 -19.93 -1.02 37.11
N ASP A 60 -19.25 -0.53 38.15
CA ASP A 60 -17.84 -0.82 38.39
C ASP A 60 -17.64 -2.27 38.85
N ASP A 61 -18.58 -2.82 39.63
CA ASP A 61 -18.50 -4.18 40.18
C ASP A 61 -18.59 -5.26 39.10
N VAL A 62 -19.39 -5.03 38.05
CA VAL A 62 -19.65 -6.02 36.99
C VAL A 62 -18.98 -5.68 35.66
N LYS A 63 -18.21 -4.59 35.59
CA LYS A 63 -17.61 -4.06 34.35
C LYS A 63 -16.84 -5.13 33.57
N GLU A 64 -15.86 -5.76 34.20
CA GLU A 64 -14.99 -6.76 33.55
C GLU A 64 -15.79 -7.98 33.06
N THR A 65 -16.72 -8.47 33.89
CA THR A 65 -17.57 -9.61 33.53
C THR A 65 -18.56 -9.28 32.40
N PHE A 66 -19.08 -8.05 32.38
CA PHE A 66 -19.95 -7.57 31.31
C PHE A 66 -19.18 -7.44 30.00
N GLN A 67 -17.99 -6.82 30.01
CA GLN A 67 -17.11 -6.73 28.85
C GLN A 67 -16.79 -8.10 28.27
N TYR A 68 -16.34 -9.04 29.11
CA TYR A 68 -16.05 -10.42 28.68
C TYR A 68 -17.27 -11.09 28.03
N THR A 69 -18.46 -10.93 28.64
CA THR A 69 -19.72 -11.49 28.11
C THR A 69 -20.09 -10.85 26.78
N LEU A 70 -19.97 -9.53 26.65
CA LEU A 70 -20.20 -8.79 25.41
C LEU A 70 -19.28 -9.29 24.30
N PHE A 71 -17.98 -9.43 24.56
CA PHE A 71 -17.02 -9.84 23.52
C PHE A 71 -17.25 -11.28 23.07
N LYS A 72 -17.55 -12.20 23.99
CA LYS A 72 -17.91 -13.58 23.63
C LYS A 72 -19.22 -13.68 22.86
N TRP A 73 -20.22 -12.89 23.25
CA TRP A 73 -21.46 -12.82 22.48
C TRP A 73 -21.26 -12.19 21.10
N ALA A 74 -20.40 -11.17 20.98
CA ALA A 74 -20.05 -10.56 19.71
C ALA A 74 -19.32 -11.54 18.78
N GLU A 75 -18.35 -12.31 19.28
CA GLU A 75 -17.68 -13.39 18.54
C GLU A 75 -18.69 -14.40 17.97
N GLU A 76 -19.68 -14.82 18.76
CA GLU A 76 -20.74 -15.74 18.30
C GLU A 76 -21.65 -15.12 17.23
N LEU A 77 -22.06 -13.86 17.41
CA LEU A 77 -22.88 -13.16 16.43
C LEU A 77 -22.14 -12.95 15.11
N ASP A 78 -20.85 -12.66 15.17
CA ASP A 78 -19.97 -12.50 14.01
C ASP A 78 -19.85 -13.81 13.23
N ALA A 79 -19.58 -14.92 13.92
CA ALA A 79 -19.54 -16.26 13.32
C ALA A 79 -20.88 -16.69 12.67
N LEU A 80 -22.00 -16.17 13.18
CA LEU A 80 -23.34 -16.40 12.62
C LEU A 80 -23.72 -15.38 11.52
N GLY A 81 -22.87 -14.40 11.22
CA GLY A 81 -23.14 -13.32 10.26
C GLY A 81 -24.25 -12.36 10.71
N ARG A 82 -24.58 -12.30 12.00
CA ARG A 82 -25.64 -11.44 12.57
C ARG A 82 -25.12 -10.03 12.90
N ILE A 83 -24.59 -9.37 11.88
CA ILE A 83 -23.90 -8.08 12.02
C ILE A 83 -24.77 -6.96 12.66
N PRO A 84 -26.05 -6.77 12.29
CA PRO A 84 -26.86 -5.71 12.89
C PRO A 84 -27.07 -5.89 14.40
N ASP A 85 -27.22 -7.14 14.86
CA ASP A 85 -27.40 -7.45 16.27
C ASP A 85 -26.09 -7.22 17.05
N LEU A 86 -24.94 -7.53 16.42
CA LEU A 86 -23.61 -7.30 16.98
C LEU A 86 -23.38 -5.81 17.23
N LEU A 87 -23.60 -4.96 16.21
CA LEU A 87 -23.43 -3.50 16.36
C LEU A 87 -24.41 -2.94 17.39
N GLY A 88 -25.66 -3.42 17.41
CA GLY A 88 -26.65 -3.04 18.42
C GLY A 88 -26.23 -3.41 19.85
N CYS A 89 -25.50 -4.51 20.05
CA CYS A 89 -24.94 -4.85 21.36
C CYS A 89 -23.87 -3.84 21.78
N TYR A 90 -22.93 -3.49 20.89
CA TYR A 90 -21.92 -2.48 21.20
C TYR A 90 -22.51 -1.08 21.45
N GLU A 91 -23.53 -0.67 20.69
CA GLU A 91 -24.24 0.59 20.91
C GLU A 91 -24.88 0.65 22.30
N GLN A 92 -25.62 -0.41 22.70
CA GLN A 92 -26.20 -0.51 24.04
C GLN A 92 -25.15 -0.53 25.14
N ALA A 93 -24.02 -1.20 24.91
CA ALA A 93 -22.91 -1.23 25.85
C ALA A 93 -22.28 0.17 26.01
N LEU A 94 -22.12 0.93 24.93
CA LEU A 94 -21.58 2.29 24.96
C LEU A 94 -22.58 3.32 25.50
N GLU A 95 -23.89 3.08 25.43
CA GLU A 95 -24.88 3.89 26.18
C GLU A 95 -24.70 3.74 27.70
N LEU A 96 -24.37 2.53 28.16
CA LEU A 96 -24.12 2.24 29.57
C LEU A 96 -22.72 2.68 30.01
N PHE A 97 -21.72 2.51 29.16
CA PHE A 97 -20.31 2.80 29.41
C PHE A 97 -19.73 3.69 28.29
N PRO A 98 -20.11 4.99 28.26
CA PRO A 98 -19.73 5.89 27.16
C PRO A 98 -18.23 6.17 27.08
N ASP A 99 -17.52 6.04 28.19
CA ASP A 99 -16.09 6.35 28.32
C ASP A 99 -15.24 5.08 28.52
N ASP A 100 -15.72 3.93 28.04
CA ASP A 100 -14.99 2.68 28.09
C ASP A 100 -14.12 2.49 26.85
N GLU A 101 -12.81 2.57 27.04
CA GLU A 101 -11.81 2.49 25.98
C GLU A 101 -11.77 1.11 25.33
N VAL A 102 -12.02 0.04 26.08
CA VAL A 102 -11.94 -1.34 25.59
C VAL A 102 -13.12 -1.63 24.68
N ILE A 103 -14.34 -1.26 25.10
CA ILE A 103 -15.55 -1.39 24.28
C ILE A 103 -15.44 -0.52 23.02
N CYS A 104 -14.90 0.70 23.14
CA CYS A 104 -14.63 1.54 21.96
C CYS A 104 -13.66 0.86 20.99
N ASN A 105 -12.53 0.34 21.47
CA ASN A 105 -11.57 -0.37 20.61
C ASN A 105 -12.20 -1.59 19.92
N SER A 106 -12.94 -2.44 20.66
CA SER A 106 -13.56 -3.63 20.09
C SER A 106 -14.65 -3.31 19.05
N MET A 107 -15.46 -2.26 19.28
CA MET A 107 -16.41 -1.76 18.27
C MET A 107 -15.67 -1.32 16.99
N GLY A 108 -14.58 -0.58 17.16
CA GLY A 108 -13.71 -0.16 16.05
C GLY A 108 -13.14 -1.35 15.28
N GLU A 109 -12.69 -2.41 15.95
CA GLU A 109 -12.14 -3.61 15.30
C GLU A 109 -13.17 -4.34 14.42
N HIS A 110 -14.42 -4.47 14.90
CA HIS A 110 -15.50 -5.05 14.11
C HIS A 110 -15.85 -4.17 12.89
N LEU A 111 -15.98 -2.86 13.09
CA LEU A 111 -16.24 -1.92 11.99
C LEU A 111 -15.12 -1.96 10.95
N PHE A 112 -13.86 -1.99 11.38
CA PHE A 112 -12.70 -2.07 10.51
C PHE A 112 -12.72 -3.35 9.67
N ARG A 113 -13.01 -4.51 10.28
CA ARG A 113 -13.15 -5.81 9.58
C ARG A 113 -14.28 -5.82 8.54
N MET A 114 -15.33 -5.03 8.78
CA MET A 114 -16.45 -4.86 7.84
C MET A 114 -16.18 -3.83 6.74
N GLY A 115 -15.03 -3.14 6.77
CA GLY A 115 -14.66 -2.09 5.81
C GLY A 115 -15.14 -0.68 6.16
N PHE A 116 -15.80 -0.48 7.30
CA PHE A 116 -16.24 0.84 7.79
C PHE A 116 -15.09 1.60 8.47
N ARG A 117 -14.11 2.03 7.66
CA ARG A 117 -12.83 2.58 8.14
C ARG A 117 -12.99 3.92 8.86
N ASP A 118 -13.86 4.81 8.36
CA ASP A 118 -14.08 6.14 8.95
C ASP A 118 -14.72 6.04 10.34
N GLU A 119 -15.76 5.20 10.48
CA GLU A 119 -16.42 4.94 11.75
C GLU A 119 -15.47 4.25 12.73
N ALA A 120 -14.73 3.24 12.27
CA ALA A 120 -13.73 2.54 13.08
C ALA A 120 -12.69 3.51 13.66
N ALA A 121 -12.19 4.42 12.83
CA ALA A 121 -11.24 5.43 13.25
C ALA A 121 -11.77 6.35 14.35
N GLY A 122 -13.02 6.76 14.27
CA GLY A 122 -13.66 7.54 15.33
C GLY A 122 -13.64 6.82 16.68
N TYR A 123 -13.92 5.51 16.70
CA TYR A 123 -13.88 4.69 17.91
C TYR A 123 -12.45 4.42 18.42
N PHE A 124 -11.50 4.11 17.54
CA PHE A 124 -10.10 3.95 17.94
C PHE A 124 -9.53 5.25 18.50
N HIS A 125 -9.79 6.38 17.84
CA HIS A 125 -9.35 7.70 18.30
C HIS A 125 -9.97 8.06 19.66
N LYS A 126 -11.25 7.72 19.87
CA LYS A 126 -11.91 7.87 21.18
C LYS A 126 -11.24 7.00 22.24
N ALA A 127 -10.94 5.74 21.96
CA ALA A 127 -10.24 4.84 22.87
C ALA A 127 -8.84 5.39 23.24
N VAL A 128 -8.07 5.89 22.27
CA VAL A 128 -6.77 6.53 22.50
C VAL A 128 -6.88 7.82 23.33
N LYS A 129 -7.94 8.62 23.12
CA LYS A 129 -8.20 9.82 23.94
C LYS A 129 -8.56 9.48 25.39
N LEU A 130 -9.33 8.41 25.59
CA LEU A 130 -9.73 7.94 26.92
C LEU A 130 -8.55 7.35 27.69
N ASN A 131 -7.74 6.53 27.02
CA ASN A 131 -6.54 5.92 27.59
C ASN A 131 -5.36 6.05 26.61
N PRO A 132 -4.52 7.10 26.77
CA PRO A 132 -3.33 7.28 25.95
C PRO A 132 -2.26 6.21 26.12
N ASP A 133 -2.37 5.28 27.07
CA ASP A 133 -1.43 4.17 27.23
C ASP A 133 -1.99 2.84 26.68
N PHE A 134 -3.19 2.87 26.06
CA PHE A 134 -3.79 1.67 25.47
C PHE A 134 -3.16 1.34 24.11
N SER A 135 -2.15 0.47 24.14
CA SER A 135 -1.36 0.07 22.96
C SER A 135 -2.22 -0.46 21.81
N ASP A 136 -3.19 -1.35 22.08
CA ASP A 136 -4.02 -1.95 21.03
C ASP A 136 -4.86 -0.89 20.29
N ALA A 137 -5.45 0.06 21.03
CA ALA A 137 -6.21 1.16 20.43
C ALA A 137 -5.33 2.12 19.61
N LYS A 138 -4.11 2.41 20.08
CA LYS A 138 -3.14 3.21 19.31
C LYS A 138 -2.78 2.53 18.00
N GLU A 139 -2.46 1.24 18.07
CA GLU A 139 -2.08 0.45 16.92
C GLU A 139 -3.21 0.38 15.89
N ASN A 140 -4.42 0.04 16.34
CA ASN A 140 -5.60 0.03 15.50
C ASN A 140 -5.87 1.41 14.88
N PHE A 141 -5.71 2.49 15.65
CA PHE A 141 -5.82 3.85 15.12
C PHE A 141 -4.75 4.14 14.05
N TYR A 142 -3.49 3.76 14.26
CA TYR A 142 -2.43 3.97 13.26
C TYR A 142 -2.69 3.20 11.96
N ARG A 143 -3.24 1.98 12.06
CA ARG A 143 -3.63 1.16 10.91
C ARG A 143 -4.66 1.87 10.03
N VAL A 144 -5.66 2.53 10.62
CA VAL A 144 -6.63 3.35 9.85
C VAL A 144 -6.11 4.72 9.48
N ALA A 145 -5.26 5.36 10.30
CA ALA A 145 -4.78 6.72 10.07
C ALA A 145 -4.11 6.88 8.70
N ASN A 146 -3.34 5.87 8.25
CA ASN A 146 -2.74 5.84 6.92
C ASN A 146 -3.76 5.90 5.76
N TRP A 147 -4.99 5.44 5.98
CA TRP A 147 -6.07 5.49 4.98
C TRP A 147 -6.87 6.79 5.03
N LEU A 148 -6.96 7.43 6.21
CA LEU A 148 -7.82 8.60 6.41
C LEU A 148 -7.16 9.91 5.97
N VAL A 149 -5.85 9.98 6.09
CA VAL A 149 -5.04 11.15 5.76
C VAL A 149 -3.85 10.66 4.95
N GLU A 150 -3.74 11.06 3.68
CA GLU A 150 -2.58 10.68 2.91
C GLU A 150 -1.30 11.32 3.48
N ARG A 151 -0.20 10.56 3.41
CA ARG A 151 1.06 10.95 4.05
C ARG A 151 1.71 12.17 3.40
N TRP A 152 1.42 12.44 2.13
CA TRP A 152 1.96 13.60 1.41
C TRP A 152 1.49 14.93 2.00
N HIS A 153 0.34 14.98 2.70
CA HIS A 153 -0.10 16.20 3.39
C HIS A 153 0.95 16.75 4.37
N PHE A 154 1.65 15.88 5.11
CA PHE A 154 2.70 16.30 6.05
C PHE A 154 3.87 16.97 5.31
N ILE A 155 4.30 16.35 4.20
CA ILE A 155 5.40 16.82 3.36
C ILE A 155 5.05 18.18 2.73
N MET A 156 3.85 18.30 2.16
CA MET A 156 3.41 19.55 1.52
C MET A 156 3.21 20.70 2.51
N LEU A 157 2.72 20.41 3.72
CA LEU A 157 2.56 21.43 4.77
C LEU A 157 3.92 21.91 5.30
N ASN A 158 4.93 21.03 5.27
CA ASN A 158 6.32 21.39 5.59
C ASN A 158 7.05 22.08 4.42
N ASP A 159 6.56 21.97 3.18
CA ASP A 159 7.09 22.71 2.02
C ASP A 159 6.76 24.22 2.13
N ILE A 160 7.63 24.93 2.85
CA ILE A 160 7.51 26.37 3.06
C ILE A 160 7.64 27.15 1.75
N ARG A 161 8.34 26.62 0.74
CA ARG A 161 8.51 27.28 -0.56
C ARG A 161 7.20 27.26 -1.32
N ARG A 162 6.55 26.09 -1.45
CA ARG A 162 5.19 25.93 -1.99
C ARG A 162 4.23 26.90 -1.30
N ASN A 163 4.19 26.85 0.04
CA ASN A 163 3.24 27.65 0.82
C ASN A 163 3.43 29.15 0.61
N ARG A 164 4.68 29.64 0.55
CA ARG A 164 4.98 31.06 0.26
C ARG A 164 4.52 31.49 -1.12
N ILE A 165 4.77 30.67 -2.13
CA ILE A 165 4.46 30.99 -3.53
C ILE A 165 2.94 31.01 -3.75
N TYR A 166 2.20 30.02 -3.24
CA TYR A 166 0.73 30.04 -3.25
C TYR A 166 0.16 31.25 -2.51
N ASN A 167 0.66 31.54 -1.30
CA ASN A 167 0.21 32.70 -0.53
C ASN A 167 0.46 34.02 -1.28
N ALA A 168 1.60 34.16 -1.96
CA ALA A 168 1.92 35.36 -2.75
C ALA A 168 0.97 35.53 -3.95
N ALA A 169 0.75 34.48 -4.73
CA ALA A 169 -0.17 34.50 -5.88
C ALA A 169 -1.62 34.80 -5.46
N ILE A 170 -2.10 34.15 -4.40
CA ILE A 170 -3.43 34.39 -3.82
C ILE A 170 -3.53 35.85 -3.33
N GLN A 171 -2.52 36.35 -2.62
CA GLN A 171 -2.51 37.76 -2.18
C GLN A 171 -2.56 38.73 -3.36
N LYS A 172 -1.80 38.49 -4.43
CA LYS A 172 -1.81 39.33 -5.64
C LYS A 172 -3.20 39.33 -6.27
N ALA A 173 -3.82 38.17 -6.46
CA ALA A 173 -5.17 38.06 -7.01
C ALA A 173 -6.22 38.78 -6.12
N VAL A 174 -6.26 38.48 -4.82
CA VAL A 174 -7.24 39.07 -3.90
C VAL A 174 -7.08 40.59 -3.78
N ARG A 175 -5.85 41.11 -3.78
CA ARG A 175 -5.59 42.57 -3.77
C ARG A 175 -5.96 43.24 -5.10
N SER A 176 -5.93 42.49 -6.20
CA SER A 176 -6.30 42.98 -7.53
C SER A 176 -7.81 43.03 -7.79
N GLY A 177 -8.65 42.60 -6.82
CA GLY A 177 -10.10 42.72 -6.89
C GLY A 177 -10.87 41.39 -6.90
N TYR A 178 -10.19 40.26 -6.95
CA TYR A 178 -10.83 38.94 -6.87
C TYR A 178 -11.21 38.60 -5.42
N LYS A 179 -12.36 39.10 -4.96
CA LYS A 179 -12.78 39.08 -3.53
C LYS A 179 -13.68 37.91 -3.12
N SER A 180 -14.23 37.17 -4.08
CA SER A 180 -15.03 35.97 -3.84
C SER A 180 -14.25 34.75 -4.34
N VAL A 181 -13.90 33.83 -3.43
CA VAL A 181 -12.95 32.75 -3.66
C VAL A 181 -13.62 31.40 -3.41
N LEU A 182 -13.39 30.43 -4.30
CA LEU A 182 -13.66 29.01 -4.09
C LEU A 182 -12.34 28.24 -4.09
N ASP A 183 -12.07 27.50 -3.03
CA ASP A 183 -10.91 26.62 -2.86
C ASP A 183 -11.36 25.16 -3.06
N ILE A 184 -10.92 24.54 -4.15
CA ILE A 184 -11.30 23.18 -4.54
C ILE A 184 -10.23 22.21 -4.03
N GLY A 185 -10.63 21.18 -3.27
CA GLY A 185 -9.68 20.26 -2.63
C GLY A 185 -8.94 20.96 -1.49
N THR A 186 -9.70 21.54 -0.56
CA THR A 186 -9.11 22.46 0.43
C THR A 186 -8.15 21.78 1.41
N GLY A 187 -8.23 20.46 1.57
CA GLY A 187 -7.43 19.69 2.51
C GLY A 187 -7.58 20.24 3.93
N THR A 188 -6.53 20.89 4.45
CA THR A 188 -6.54 21.51 5.79
C THR A 188 -7.16 22.91 5.85
N GLY A 189 -7.57 23.50 4.72
CA GLY A 189 -8.06 24.88 4.66
C GLY A 189 -6.96 25.94 4.53
N ILE A 190 -5.70 25.56 4.36
CA ILE A 190 -4.56 26.50 4.36
C ILE A 190 -4.69 27.58 3.26
N LEU A 191 -5.09 27.22 2.04
CA LEU A 191 -5.23 28.16 0.92
C LEU A 191 -6.44 29.09 1.12
N SER A 192 -7.56 28.55 1.62
CA SER A 192 -8.71 29.34 2.10
C SER A 192 -8.33 30.37 3.18
N ILE A 193 -7.50 29.98 4.13
CA ILE A 193 -6.98 30.88 5.19
C ILE A 193 -6.08 31.96 4.58
N PHE A 194 -5.21 31.63 3.60
CA PHE A 194 -4.43 32.63 2.88
C PHE A 194 -5.32 33.64 2.15
N ALA A 195 -6.34 33.17 1.43
CA ALA A 195 -7.32 34.04 0.76
C ALA A 195 -8.04 34.96 1.74
N LYS A 196 -8.47 34.42 2.90
CA LYS A 196 -9.14 35.22 3.92
C LYS A 196 -8.22 36.26 4.54
N LYS A 197 -6.98 35.89 4.90
CA LYS A 197 -5.95 36.82 5.40
C LYS A 197 -5.58 37.89 4.39
N ALA A 198 -5.61 37.58 3.09
CA ALA A 198 -5.37 38.53 2.01
C ALA A 198 -6.49 39.57 1.82
N GLY A 199 -7.64 39.38 2.48
CA GLY A 199 -8.78 40.29 2.44
C GLY A 199 -9.86 39.90 1.43
N ALA A 200 -10.07 38.59 1.21
CA ALA A 200 -11.25 38.09 0.51
C ALA A 200 -12.52 38.30 1.37
N HIS A 201 -13.60 38.74 0.73
CA HIS A 201 -14.87 38.98 1.42
C HIS A 201 -15.58 37.67 1.75
N SER A 202 -15.73 36.81 0.73
CA SER A 202 -16.33 35.48 0.85
C SER A 202 -15.33 34.42 0.38
N VAL A 203 -15.12 33.41 1.23
CA VAL A 203 -14.31 32.24 0.90
C VAL A 203 -15.19 31.00 1.09
N TYR A 204 -15.27 30.18 0.05
CA TYR A 204 -15.89 28.87 0.07
C TYR A 204 -14.79 27.84 -0.15
N ALA A 205 -14.87 26.70 0.51
CA ALA A 205 -13.93 25.61 0.28
C ALA A 205 -14.69 24.29 0.24
N CYS A 206 -14.31 23.38 -0.65
CA CYS A 206 -14.86 22.04 -0.68
C CYS A 206 -13.78 20.97 -0.48
N GLU A 207 -14.15 19.93 0.25
CA GLU A 207 -13.33 18.76 0.54
C GLU A 207 -14.20 17.51 0.41
N LEU A 208 -13.66 16.48 -0.25
CA LEU A 208 -14.35 15.20 -0.45
C LEU A 208 -14.15 14.29 0.76
N SER A 209 -12.95 14.21 1.32
CA SER A 209 -12.66 13.37 2.46
C SER A 209 -13.35 13.92 3.71
N LYS A 210 -14.20 13.10 4.34
CA LYS A 210 -14.88 13.48 5.58
C LYS A 210 -13.88 13.85 6.67
N THR A 211 -12.82 13.05 6.82
CA THR A 211 -11.76 13.30 7.80
C THR A 211 -11.07 14.64 7.55
N MET A 212 -10.69 14.92 6.29
CA MET A 212 -10.04 16.18 5.96
C MET A 212 -10.99 17.38 6.09
N TYR A 213 -12.28 17.21 5.77
CA TYR A 213 -13.30 18.23 5.98
C TYR A 213 -13.45 18.60 7.47
N GLU A 214 -13.56 17.61 8.36
CA GLU A 214 -13.66 17.83 9.80
C GLU A 214 -12.38 18.48 10.34
N LEU A 215 -11.22 18.02 9.89
CA LEU A 215 -9.92 18.63 10.22
C LEU A 215 -9.85 20.09 9.75
N ALA A 216 -10.29 20.41 8.53
CA ALA A 216 -10.35 21.77 8.03
C ALA A 216 -11.27 22.66 8.88
N CYS A 217 -12.40 22.13 9.35
CA CYS A 217 -13.31 22.84 10.26
C CYS A 217 -12.58 23.22 11.55
N ASP A 218 -11.89 22.27 12.17
CA ASP A 218 -11.13 22.49 13.40
C ASP A 218 -9.99 23.50 13.19
N VAL A 219 -9.24 23.37 12.09
CA VAL A 219 -8.15 24.29 11.73
C VAL A 219 -8.69 25.71 11.51
N VAL A 220 -9.75 25.88 10.73
CA VAL A 220 -10.35 27.19 10.44
C VAL A 220 -10.90 27.84 11.72
N ALA A 221 -11.55 27.07 12.59
CA ALA A 221 -12.04 27.54 13.89
C ALA A 221 -10.89 27.96 14.82
N ALA A 222 -9.84 27.12 14.93
CA ALA A 222 -8.66 27.41 15.74
C ALA A 222 -7.89 28.67 15.28
N ASN A 223 -7.97 28.98 13.99
CA ASN A 223 -7.41 30.20 13.40
C ASN A 223 -8.38 31.39 13.38
N LYS A 224 -9.57 31.24 14.00
CA LYS A 224 -10.61 32.28 14.17
C LYS A 224 -11.17 32.83 12.86
N MET A 225 -11.39 31.95 11.87
CA MET A 225 -11.87 32.33 10.52
C MET A 225 -13.20 31.70 10.11
N GLU A 226 -13.88 31.00 11.01
CA GLU A 226 -15.17 30.34 10.80
C GLU A 226 -16.27 31.25 10.22
N ALA A 227 -16.31 32.52 10.65
CA ALA A 227 -17.33 33.48 10.19
C ALA A 227 -17.13 33.93 8.72
N GLY A 228 -15.97 33.67 8.14
CA GLY A 228 -15.58 34.17 6.82
C GLY A 228 -15.21 33.12 5.79
N ILE A 229 -15.15 31.84 6.20
CA ILE A 229 -14.83 30.69 5.35
C ILE A 229 -15.95 29.67 5.52
N LYS A 230 -16.65 29.32 4.44
CA LYS A 230 -17.69 28.28 4.43
C LYS A 230 -17.12 26.99 3.85
N LEU A 231 -16.95 25.98 4.69
CA LEU A 231 -16.50 24.65 4.28
C LEU A 231 -17.68 23.77 3.84
N LEU A 232 -17.50 23.01 2.77
CA LEU A 232 -18.48 22.12 2.16
C LEU A 232 -17.91 20.70 2.04
N HIS A 233 -18.56 19.71 2.66
CA HIS A 233 -18.20 18.30 2.50
C HIS A 233 -18.89 17.73 1.24
N MET A 234 -18.24 17.86 0.08
CA MET A 234 -18.71 17.40 -1.23
C MET A 234 -17.64 17.58 -2.30
N LYS A 235 -17.80 16.90 -3.44
CA LYS A 235 -17.00 17.17 -4.64
C LYS A 235 -17.37 18.54 -5.23
N SER A 236 -16.41 19.17 -5.89
CA SER A 236 -16.62 20.42 -6.63
C SER A 236 -17.72 20.29 -7.69
N LEU A 237 -17.83 19.11 -8.32
CA LEU A 237 -18.82 18.76 -9.33
C LEU A 237 -20.27 18.78 -8.83
N ASP A 238 -20.49 18.65 -7.52
CA ASP A 238 -21.82 18.61 -6.90
C ASP A 238 -22.25 19.98 -6.32
N ILE A 239 -21.42 21.01 -6.48
CA ILE A 239 -21.72 22.36 -6.00
C ILE A 239 -22.75 23.02 -6.92
N GLU A 240 -23.86 23.50 -6.32
CA GLU A 240 -24.96 24.13 -7.04
C GLU A 240 -25.17 25.56 -6.55
N ILE A 241 -25.54 26.45 -7.47
CA ILE A 241 -25.94 27.84 -7.18
C ILE A 241 -27.47 27.96 -7.34
N PRO A 242 -28.22 28.52 -6.36
CA PRO A 242 -27.75 29.16 -5.13
C PRO A 242 -27.68 28.22 -3.90
N LYS A 243 -27.90 26.91 -4.08
CA LYS A 243 -28.11 25.95 -2.98
C LYS A 243 -26.91 25.85 -2.03
N HIS A 244 -25.71 25.70 -2.57
CA HIS A 244 -24.48 25.50 -1.80
C HIS A 244 -23.68 26.79 -1.65
N ILE A 245 -23.56 27.58 -2.72
CA ILE A 245 -22.97 28.93 -2.71
C ILE A 245 -23.96 29.93 -3.32
N PRO A 246 -24.03 31.18 -2.83
CA PRO A 246 -25.10 32.12 -3.17
C PRO A 246 -24.98 32.66 -4.61
N GLU A 247 -23.76 32.82 -5.10
CA GLU A 247 -23.45 33.41 -6.41
C GLU A 247 -22.11 32.89 -6.93
N ARG A 248 -21.84 33.16 -8.21
CA ARG A 248 -20.58 32.78 -8.86
C ARG A 248 -19.39 33.51 -8.21
N VAL A 249 -18.26 32.82 -8.12
CA VAL A 249 -17.04 33.35 -7.52
C VAL A 249 -16.15 34.02 -8.57
N SER A 250 -15.29 34.93 -8.11
CA SER A 250 -14.34 35.64 -8.96
C SER A 250 -13.00 34.88 -9.10
N LEU A 251 -12.65 34.04 -8.11
CA LEU A 251 -11.41 33.27 -8.09
C LEU A 251 -11.70 31.84 -7.71
N VAL A 252 -11.14 30.91 -8.47
CA VAL A 252 -10.95 29.52 -8.02
C VAL A 252 -9.47 29.32 -7.73
N VAL A 253 -9.19 28.72 -6.58
CA VAL A 253 -7.87 28.18 -6.23
C VAL A 253 -8.02 26.68 -6.14
N THR A 254 -7.09 25.93 -6.70
CA THR A 254 -7.05 24.48 -6.55
C THR A 254 -5.61 23.99 -6.40
N GLU A 255 -5.47 22.86 -5.73
CA GLU A 255 -4.23 22.10 -5.63
C GLU A 255 -4.55 20.61 -5.67
N THR A 256 -5.50 20.23 -6.53
CA THR A 256 -5.86 18.84 -6.82
C THR A 256 -5.02 18.34 -8.00
N VAL A 257 -3.71 18.21 -7.81
CA VAL A 257 -2.76 17.78 -8.84
C VAL A 257 -1.92 16.63 -8.29
N ASP A 258 -1.63 15.64 -9.12
CA ASP A 258 -0.73 14.53 -8.79
C ASP A 258 0.63 14.69 -9.50
N ALA A 259 1.50 13.67 -9.43
CA ALA A 259 2.80 13.69 -10.12
C ALA A 259 2.68 13.80 -11.65
N GLY A 260 1.59 13.29 -12.25
CA GLY A 260 1.26 13.41 -13.67
C GLY A 260 0.36 14.60 -14.02
N LEU A 261 0.20 15.55 -13.09
CA LEU A 261 -0.67 16.74 -13.14
C LEU A 261 -2.18 16.46 -13.14
N PHE A 262 -2.67 15.52 -13.95
CA PHE A 262 -4.10 15.35 -14.22
C PHE A 262 -4.82 14.28 -13.39
N GLY A 263 -4.10 13.38 -12.73
CA GLY A 263 -4.65 12.18 -12.08
C GLY A 263 -5.65 12.44 -10.96
N GLU A 264 -5.63 13.64 -10.36
CA GLU A 264 -6.61 14.07 -9.36
C GLU A 264 -7.84 14.80 -9.94
N GLY A 265 -8.04 14.76 -11.26
CA GLY A 265 -9.25 15.27 -11.91
C GLY A 265 -9.35 16.81 -11.96
N ILE A 266 -8.21 17.51 -12.00
CA ILE A 266 -8.17 18.98 -12.11
C ILE A 266 -8.94 19.49 -13.34
N VAL A 267 -8.83 18.81 -14.48
CA VAL A 267 -9.46 19.24 -15.74
C VAL A 267 -10.99 19.23 -15.61
N GLU A 268 -11.57 18.14 -15.12
CA GLU A 268 -13.02 18.00 -14.94
C GLU A 268 -13.56 19.00 -13.91
N SER A 269 -12.85 19.14 -12.79
CA SER A 269 -13.18 20.11 -11.74
C SER A 269 -13.21 21.54 -12.27
N LEU A 270 -12.24 21.92 -13.11
CA LEU A 270 -12.16 23.27 -13.68
C LEU A 270 -13.16 23.49 -14.82
N ILE A 271 -13.47 22.48 -15.64
CA ILE A 271 -14.56 22.56 -16.62
C ILE A 271 -15.88 22.88 -15.91
N HIS A 272 -16.21 22.13 -14.86
CA HIS A 272 -17.41 22.39 -14.07
C HIS A 272 -17.36 23.76 -13.40
N ALA A 273 -16.22 24.14 -12.83
CA ALA A 273 -16.07 25.45 -12.20
C ALA A 273 -16.33 26.59 -13.19
N TRP A 274 -15.76 26.54 -14.40
CA TRP A 274 -16.02 27.55 -15.44
C TRP A 274 -17.47 27.56 -15.91
N ASP A 275 -18.06 26.38 -16.16
CA ASP A 275 -19.44 26.28 -16.64
C ASP A 275 -20.46 26.75 -15.60
N SER A 276 -20.24 26.48 -14.32
CA SER A 276 -21.27 26.59 -13.27
C SER A 276 -20.94 27.59 -12.15
N LEU A 277 -19.67 27.72 -11.75
CA LEU A 277 -19.28 28.33 -10.46
C LEU A 277 -18.51 29.65 -10.59
N LEU A 278 -17.73 29.85 -11.65
CA LEU A 278 -16.89 31.03 -11.89
C LEU A 278 -17.64 32.10 -12.67
N LEU A 279 -17.30 33.36 -12.41
CA LEU A 279 -17.65 34.47 -13.31
C LEU A 279 -17.03 34.26 -14.70
N GLN A 280 -17.58 34.94 -15.71
CA GLN A 280 -17.08 34.84 -17.09
C GLN A 280 -15.60 35.25 -17.19
N PRO A 281 -14.80 34.63 -18.08
CA PRO A 281 -13.39 34.98 -18.24
C PRO A 281 -13.24 36.40 -18.77
N LYS A 282 -12.08 37.02 -18.51
CA LYS A 282 -11.78 38.37 -19.00
C LYS A 282 -11.61 38.36 -20.52
N MET A 283 -12.35 39.20 -21.26
CA MET A 283 -12.18 39.33 -22.71
C MET A 283 -10.91 40.14 -23.05
N GLN A 284 -10.19 39.73 -24.11
CA GLN A 284 -9.03 40.47 -24.60
C GLN A 284 -9.42 41.89 -25.03
N GLY A 285 -8.80 42.90 -24.42
CA GLY A 285 -9.00 44.33 -24.73
C GLY A 285 -9.90 45.10 -23.76
N ASP A 286 -10.38 44.49 -22.68
CA ASP A 286 -11.18 45.17 -21.65
C ASP A 286 -10.29 45.66 -20.47
N ASP A 287 -10.11 46.98 -20.37
CA ASP A 287 -9.45 47.66 -19.22
C ASP A 287 -10.36 47.70 -17.96
N GLY A 288 -11.52 47.04 -18.01
CA GLY A 288 -12.45 46.92 -16.89
C GLY A 288 -11.87 46.30 -15.62
N SER A 289 -12.46 46.65 -14.47
CA SER A 289 -12.06 46.18 -13.14
C SER A 289 -12.18 44.65 -13.01
N CYS A 290 -11.17 44.01 -12.40
CA CYS A 290 -11.12 42.56 -12.15
C CYS A 290 -12.30 42.00 -11.33
N GLU A 291 -13.11 42.86 -10.70
CA GLU A 291 -14.27 42.47 -9.88
C GLU A 291 -15.40 41.76 -10.64
N LYS A 292 -15.37 41.75 -11.99
CA LYS A 292 -16.44 41.18 -12.82
C LYS A 292 -16.03 39.97 -13.66
N CYS A 293 -14.80 39.47 -13.52
CA CYS A 293 -14.34 38.31 -14.26
C CYS A 293 -13.89 37.17 -13.35
N GLY A 294 -13.91 35.96 -13.89
CA GLY A 294 -13.36 34.76 -13.27
C GLY A 294 -11.86 34.63 -13.53
N LYS A 295 -11.14 34.04 -12.58
CA LYS A 295 -9.75 33.61 -12.72
C LYS A 295 -9.53 32.30 -11.96
N VAL A 296 -8.60 31.48 -12.45
CA VAL A 296 -8.13 30.25 -11.78
C VAL A 296 -6.66 30.41 -11.37
N ILE A 297 -6.32 29.88 -10.19
CA ILE A 297 -4.95 29.59 -9.74
C ILE A 297 -4.86 28.08 -9.47
N PRO A 298 -3.93 27.33 -10.09
CA PRO A 298 -2.93 27.78 -11.07
C PRO A 298 -3.52 28.35 -12.36
N ALA A 299 -2.80 29.26 -13.01
CA ALA A 299 -3.23 29.86 -14.27
C ALA A 299 -3.02 28.93 -15.47
N SER A 300 -1.87 28.25 -15.52
CA SER A 300 -1.51 27.29 -16.56
C SER A 300 -0.47 26.29 -16.05
N ALA A 301 -0.17 25.27 -16.86
CA ALA A 301 0.93 24.35 -16.61
C ALA A 301 1.68 23.99 -17.90
N VAL A 302 2.95 23.62 -17.74
CA VAL A 302 3.80 23.06 -18.80
C VAL A 302 4.34 21.72 -18.32
N ILE A 303 4.12 20.66 -19.09
CA ILE A 303 4.57 19.31 -18.79
C ILE A 303 5.86 19.03 -19.57
N PHE A 304 6.86 18.47 -18.89
CA PHE A 304 8.17 18.13 -19.43
C PHE A 304 8.43 16.63 -19.30
N GLY A 305 9.18 16.09 -20.25
CA GLY A 305 9.66 14.71 -20.24
C GLY A 305 11.17 14.62 -20.40
N VAL A 306 11.74 13.52 -19.91
CA VAL A 306 13.10 13.09 -20.23
C VAL A 306 13.15 11.58 -20.34
N VAL A 307 13.87 11.08 -21.35
CA VAL A 307 14.12 9.65 -21.51
C VAL A 307 15.32 9.25 -20.66
N VAL A 308 15.19 8.19 -19.86
CA VAL A 308 16.23 7.79 -18.90
C VAL A 308 16.63 6.32 -18.99
N GLU A 309 17.89 6.08 -18.61
CA GLU A 309 18.36 4.81 -18.09
C GLU A 309 18.29 4.84 -16.57
N CYS A 310 17.64 3.85 -15.96
CA CYS A 310 17.48 3.70 -14.51
C CYS A 310 17.27 2.22 -14.18
N ALA A 311 18.31 1.58 -13.65
CA ALA A 311 18.29 0.15 -13.30
C ALA A 311 17.25 -0.18 -12.21
N GLU A 312 16.98 0.77 -11.31
CA GLU A 312 15.97 0.62 -10.25
C GLU A 312 14.56 0.53 -10.83
N ILE A 313 14.20 1.40 -11.78
CA ILE A 313 12.92 1.30 -12.50
C ILE A 313 12.90 0.01 -13.33
N ARG A 314 13.99 -0.29 -14.04
CA ARG A 314 14.10 -1.50 -14.87
C ARG A 314 13.77 -2.77 -14.08
N ARG A 315 14.34 -2.95 -12.89
CA ARG A 315 14.17 -4.19 -12.10
C ARG A 315 12.76 -4.37 -11.54
N HIS A 316 11.95 -3.31 -11.46
CA HIS A 316 10.55 -3.35 -11.00
C HIS A 316 9.53 -3.49 -12.13
N HIS A 317 9.95 -3.30 -13.38
CA HIS A 317 9.03 -3.27 -14.53
C HIS A 317 9.42 -4.24 -15.65
N ARG A 318 10.60 -4.86 -15.57
CA ARG A 318 11.10 -5.79 -16.59
C ARG A 318 11.85 -6.96 -15.95
N VAL A 319 11.49 -8.18 -16.33
CA VAL A 319 12.27 -9.37 -15.96
C VAL A 319 13.51 -9.42 -16.86
N GLY A 320 14.69 -9.21 -16.27
CA GLY A 320 15.96 -9.07 -17.00
C GLY A 320 16.71 -10.38 -17.24
N ILE A 321 16.14 -11.51 -16.83
CA ILE A 321 16.81 -12.81 -16.78
C ILE A 321 16.03 -13.88 -17.53
N LYS A 322 16.74 -14.80 -18.18
CA LYS A 322 16.17 -15.97 -18.88
C LYS A 322 16.30 -17.26 -18.07
N ASP A 323 17.29 -17.33 -17.19
CA ASP A 323 17.54 -18.49 -16.35
C ASP A 323 17.82 -18.00 -14.93
N ILE A 324 17.18 -18.62 -13.95
CA ILE A 324 17.35 -18.28 -12.53
C ILE A 324 17.32 -19.54 -11.68
N ALA A 325 18.30 -19.69 -10.78
CA ALA A 325 18.35 -20.84 -9.87
C ALA A 325 18.27 -22.22 -10.56
N GLY A 326 18.70 -22.32 -11.82
CA GLY A 326 18.62 -23.54 -12.62
C GLY A 326 17.27 -23.79 -13.30
N ILE A 327 16.36 -22.81 -13.28
CA ILE A 327 15.06 -22.81 -13.94
C ILE A 327 15.11 -21.85 -15.13
N HIS A 328 14.67 -22.33 -16.28
CA HIS A 328 14.51 -21.55 -17.51
C HIS A 328 13.14 -20.84 -17.53
N LEU A 329 13.13 -19.54 -17.79
CA LEU A 329 11.92 -18.76 -18.02
C LEU A 329 11.69 -18.69 -19.55
N PRO A 330 10.66 -19.38 -20.08
CA PRO A 330 10.46 -19.48 -21.52
C PRO A 330 9.98 -18.16 -22.12
N THR A 331 10.40 -17.86 -23.36
CA THR A 331 9.95 -16.67 -24.10
C THR A 331 8.46 -16.65 -24.41
N SER A 332 7.79 -17.81 -24.31
CA SER A 332 6.33 -17.91 -24.45
C SER A 332 5.56 -17.27 -23.30
N VAL A 333 6.23 -16.91 -22.19
CA VAL A 333 5.64 -16.17 -21.08
C VAL A 333 6.24 -14.76 -21.06
N LYS A 334 5.42 -13.75 -21.37
CA LYS A 334 5.81 -12.33 -21.32
C LYS A 334 5.35 -11.72 -20.00
N PHE A 335 6.29 -11.33 -19.16
CA PHE A 335 5.99 -10.64 -17.90
C PHE A 335 5.90 -9.13 -18.13
N GLN A 336 4.83 -8.51 -17.62
CA GLN A 336 4.58 -7.07 -17.71
C GLN A 336 4.13 -6.53 -16.36
N SER A 337 4.40 -5.26 -16.07
CA SER A 337 3.89 -4.61 -14.85
C SER A 337 2.50 -3.99 -15.07
N PRO A 338 1.76 -3.57 -14.03
CA PRO A 338 0.45 -2.94 -14.19
C PRO A 338 0.48 -1.62 -15.00
N ALA A 339 1.62 -0.91 -15.00
CA ALA A 339 1.82 0.28 -15.84
C ALA A 339 1.80 0.00 -17.36
N TYR A 340 1.77 -1.27 -17.78
CA TYR A 340 1.50 -1.63 -19.17
C TYR A 340 -0.01 -1.59 -19.42
N CYS A 341 -0.47 -0.61 -20.19
CA CYS A 341 -1.86 -0.51 -20.61
C CYS A 341 -1.99 -1.06 -22.05
N PRO A 342 -2.66 -2.22 -22.26
CA PRO A 342 -3.03 -2.65 -23.60
C PRO A 342 -3.97 -1.62 -24.23
N LEU A 343 -3.92 -1.48 -25.56
CA LEU A 343 -4.76 -0.53 -26.32
C LEU A 343 -6.28 -0.76 -26.15
N ASP A 344 -6.69 -1.94 -25.64
CA ASP A 344 -8.09 -2.40 -25.61
C ASP A 344 -8.67 -2.58 -24.18
N SER A 345 -7.99 -2.15 -23.11
CA SER A 345 -8.54 -2.32 -21.74
C SER A 345 -9.57 -1.24 -21.39
N GLU A 346 -10.80 -1.64 -21.08
CA GLU A 346 -11.90 -0.75 -20.65
C GLU A 346 -11.71 -0.17 -19.22
N GLU A 347 -10.75 -0.67 -18.44
CA GLU A 347 -10.43 -0.17 -17.10
C GLU A 347 -9.30 0.88 -17.17
N ALA A 348 -9.62 2.12 -16.75
CA ALA A 348 -8.66 3.21 -16.64
C ALA A 348 -7.75 2.99 -15.42
N LEU A 349 -6.72 2.14 -15.59
CA LEU A 349 -5.60 2.05 -14.65
C LEU A 349 -4.70 3.28 -14.81
N GLU A 350 -4.10 3.69 -13.68
CA GLU A 350 -3.07 4.74 -13.66
C GLU A 350 -1.92 4.37 -14.62
N PRO A 351 -1.59 5.23 -15.60
CA PRO A 351 -0.66 4.86 -16.68
C PRO A 351 0.83 4.97 -16.29
N TYR A 352 1.13 5.37 -15.07
CA TYR A 352 2.49 5.59 -14.57
C TYR A 352 2.59 5.18 -13.11
N THR A 353 3.82 4.92 -12.67
CA THR A 353 4.17 4.92 -11.25
C THR A 353 4.70 6.29 -10.86
N THR A 354 4.90 6.52 -9.56
CA THR A 354 5.52 7.75 -9.06
C THR A 354 6.81 7.42 -8.33
N GLU A 355 7.84 8.23 -8.54
CA GLU A 355 9.15 8.03 -7.90
C GLU A 355 9.79 9.36 -7.54
N LYS A 356 10.52 9.37 -6.43
CA LYS A 356 11.37 10.49 -6.04
C LYS A 356 12.70 10.40 -6.77
N MET A 357 12.75 10.81 -8.04
CA MET A 357 13.92 10.61 -8.91
C MET A 357 15.21 11.25 -8.38
N SER A 358 15.13 12.33 -7.58
CA SER A 358 16.29 12.92 -6.89
C SER A 358 16.98 11.98 -5.89
N ARG A 359 16.29 10.92 -5.46
CA ARG A 359 16.72 9.94 -4.45
C ARG A 359 16.51 8.49 -4.92
N VAL A 360 16.32 8.24 -6.21
CA VAL A 360 16.16 6.86 -6.70
C VAL A 360 17.46 6.08 -6.45
N PRO A 361 17.40 4.88 -5.85
CA PRO A 361 18.59 4.04 -5.65
C PRO A 361 19.39 3.82 -6.94
N GLY A 362 20.71 3.94 -6.86
CA GLY A 362 21.60 3.83 -8.04
C GLY A 362 21.57 5.04 -9.00
N GLY A 363 20.64 5.98 -8.82
CA GLY A 363 20.47 7.14 -9.69
C GLY A 363 19.95 6.81 -11.09
N TYR A 364 19.93 7.82 -11.97
CA TYR A 364 19.49 7.69 -13.36
C TYR A 364 20.39 8.48 -14.30
N LEU A 365 20.40 8.09 -15.58
CA LEU A 365 21.11 8.77 -16.65
C LEU A 365 20.11 9.29 -17.69
N ALA A 366 20.07 10.61 -17.89
CA ALA A 366 19.31 11.21 -18.98
C ALA A 366 19.93 10.86 -20.34
N LEU A 367 19.15 10.20 -21.19
CA LEU A 367 19.53 9.79 -22.56
C LEU A 367 19.15 10.86 -23.60
N THR A 368 18.21 11.74 -23.26
CA THR A 368 17.80 12.90 -24.07
C THR A 368 18.00 14.19 -23.28
N GLU A 369 17.95 15.34 -23.97
CA GLU A 369 17.60 16.60 -23.30
C GLU A 369 16.13 16.54 -22.81
N HIS A 370 15.77 17.42 -21.87
CA HIS A 370 14.37 17.55 -21.48
C HIS A 370 13.56 18.17 -22.62
N PHE A 371 12.32 17.70 -22.82
CA PHE A 371 11.44 18.18 -23.88
C PHE A 371 10.09 18.57 -23.31
N GLU A 372 9.43 19.54 -23.94
CA GLU A 372 8.05 19.90 -23.63
C GLU A 372 7.12 18.83 -24.23
N ILE A 373 6.24 18.29 -23.40
CA ILE A 373 5.22 17.32 -23.79
C ILE A 373 3.96 18.07 -24.23
N MET A 374 3.46 18.96 -23.38
CA MET A 374 2.29 19.77 -23.66
C MET A 374 2.18 20.96 -22.71
N THR A 375 1.35 21.92 -23.11
CA THR A 375 0.92 23.07 -22.30
C THR A 375 -0.59 23.01 -22.09
N VAL A 376 -1.04 23.55 -20.96
CA VAL A 376 -2.47 23.68 -20.64
C VAL A 376 -2.76 25.02 -19.99
N ASP A 377 -3.71 25.77 -20.53
CA ASP A 377 -4.26 26.99 -19.92
C ASP A 377 -5.55 26.69 -19.13
N PHE A 378 -5.45 26.75 -17.79
CA PHE A 378 -6.57 26.50 -16.89
C PHE A 378 -7.63 27.62 -16.90
N ASN A 379 -7.33 28.76 -17.52
CA ASN A 379 -8.28 29.84 -17.75
C ASN A 379 -8.98 29.77 -19.12
N ASN A 380 -8.68 28.76 -19.94
CA ASN A 380 -9.28 28.55 -21.25
C ASN A 380 -10.22 27.34 -21.28
N LEU A 381 -11.52 27.58 -21.06
CA LEU A 381 -12.55 26.54 -21.05
C LEU A 381 -12.62 25.72 -22.36
N GLN A 382 -12.39 26.35 -23.51
CA GLN A 382 -12.43 25.63 -24.80
C GLN A 382 -11.28 24.64 -24.92
N GLU A 383 -10.10 25.03 -24.46
CA GLU A 383 -8.91 24.19 -24.42
C GLU A 383 -9.12 23.02 -23.46
N LEU A 384 -9.59 23.26 -22.23
CA LEU A 384 -9.88 22.19 -21.26
C LEU A 384 -10.88 21.17 -21.81
N LYS A 385 -11.98 21.63 -22.42
CA LYS A 385 -12.96 20.74 -23.07
C LYS A 385 -12.37 19.98 -24.26
N SER A 386 -11.38 20.56 -24.94
CA SER A 386 -10.73 19.92 -26.08
C SER A 386 -9.78 18.80 -25.66
N LEU A 387 -9.18 18.85 -24.45
CA LEU A 387 -8.22 17.83 -23.97
C LEU A 387 -8.80 16.42 -24.03
N ALA A 388 -10.02 16.22 -23.52
CA ALA A 388 -10.72 14.92 -23.54
C ALA A 388 -10.99 14.40 -24.97
N THR A 389 -11.00 15.28 -25.97
CA THR A 389 -11.27 14.93 -27.38
C THR A 389 -10.04 15.03 -28.28
N LYS A 390 -8.90 15.50 -27.74
CA LYS A 390 -7.68 15.76 -28.51
C LYS A 390 -7.17 14.41 -29.00
N LYS A 391 -6.86 14.33 -30.30
CA LYS A 391 -6.23 13.13 -30.86
C LYS A 391 -4.84 12.94 -30.27
N PRO A 392 -4.37 11.70 -30.08
CA PRO A 392 -3.00 11.44 -29.65
C PRO A 392 -1.99 12.17 -30.54
N GLU A 393 -1.01 12.80 -29.91
CA GLU A 393 0.04 13.55 -30.58
C GLU A 393 1.31 12.71 -30.63
N LYS A 394 1.89 12.52 -31.82
CA LYS A 394 3.12 11.76 -31.99
C LYS A 394 4.33 12.67 -31.87
N ILE A 395 5.20 12.38 -30.92
CA ILE A 395 6.41 13.14 -30.63
C ILE A 395 7.63 12.25 -30.94
N GLY A 396 8.69 12.83 -31.51
CA GLY A 396 9.97 12.17 -31.76
C GLY A 396 11.13 12.96 -31.15
N ILE A 397 11.89 12.31 -30.25
CA ILE A 397 12.94 12.94 -29.46
C ILE A 397 14.31 12.36 -29.83
N PRO A 398 15.29 13.20 -30.21
CA PRO A 398 16.62 12.74 -30.57
C PRO A 398 17.41 12.27 -29.34
N VAL A 399 18.07 11.12 -29.48
CA VAL A 399 18.92 10.56 -28.43
C VAL A 399 20.26 11.30 -28.39
N SER A 400 20.64 11.75 -27.19
CA SER A 400 21.86 12.53 -26.94
C SER A 400 23.00 11.70 -26.33
N LYS A 401 22.69 10.59 -25.66
CA LYS A 401 23.68 9.69 -25.03
C LYS A 401 23.32 8.23 -25.30
N GLU A 402 24.35 7.40 -25.38
CA GLU A 402 24.17 5.95 -25.45
C GLU A 402 23.76 5.41 -24.08
N GLY A 403 22.81 4.47 -24.06
CA GLY A 403 22.37 3.81 -22.83
C GLY A 403 21.23 2.83 -23.08
N THR A 404 20.63 2.37 -21.98
CA THR A 404 19.46 1.48 -22.00
C THR A 404 18.19 2.26 -21.69
N LEU A 405 17.23 2.26 -22.62
CA LEU A 405 15.93 2.88 -22.46
C LEU A 405 15.12 2.15 -21.38
N ASP A 406 14.91 2.81 -20.24
CA ASP A 406 14.16 2.22 -19.12
C ASP A 406 12.83 2.89 -18.84
N ALA A 407 12.76 4.23 -18.96
CA ALA A 407 11.52 4.97 -18.71
C ALA A 407 11.51 6.34 -19.41
N VAL A 408 10.32 6.90 -19.52
CA VAL A 408 10.12 8.34 -19.69
C VAL A 408 9.71 8.91 -18.33
N VAL A 409 10.52 9.81 -17.80
CA VAL A 409 10.25 10.51 -16.53
C VAL A 409 9.63 11.85 -16.84
N VAL A 410 8.53 12.16 -16.18
CA VAL A 410 7.69 13.32 -16.43
C VAL A 410 7.53 14.17 -15.17
N TRP A 411 7.58 15.48 -15.37
CA TRP A 411 7.29 16.47 -14.34
C TRP A 411 6.60 17.68 -14.97
N PHE A 412 6.19 18.65 -14.17
CA PHE A 412 5.53 19.85 -14.68
C PHE A 412 6.01 21.12 -13.96
N VAL A 413 5.65 22.25 -14.57
CA VAL A 413 5.76 23.58 -13.98
C VAL A 413 4.35 24.17 -13.94
N LEU A 414 3.83 24.45 -12.74
CA LEU A 414 2.61 25.21 -12.53
C LEU A 414 2.93 26.68 -12.57
N GLN A 415 2.28 27.41 -13.47
CA GLN A 415 2.29 28.86 -13.46
C GLN A 415 1.10 29.34 -12.65
N LEU A 416 1.32 29.87 -11.44
CA LEU A 416 0.23 30.35 -10.58
C LEU A 416 -0.33 31.70 -11.06
N ASP A 417 0.57 32.59 -11.47
CA ASP A 417 0.28 33.86 -12.13
C ASP A 417 1.49 34.28 -13.00
N ASP A 418 1.54 35.51 -13.48
CA ASP A 418 2.62 36.06 -14.30
C ASP A 418 4.01 36.14 -13.63
N GLU A 419 4.09 36.04 -12.30
CA GLU A 419 5.33 36.19 -11.52
C GLU A 419 5.72 34.93 -10.73
N HIS A 420 4.76 34.05 -10.45
CA HIS A 420 4.91 32.95 -9.52
C HIS A 420 4.71 31.60 -10.21
N SER A 421 5.67 30.69 -10.05
CA SER A 421 5.60 29.31 -10.55
C SER A 421 6.14 28.29 -9.55
N LEU A 422 5.72 27.03 -9.72
CA LEU A 422 6.18 25.87 -8.95
C LEU A 422 6.61 24.77 -9.92
N SER A 423 7.80 24.20 -9.71
CA SER A 423 8.26 23.04 -10.49
C SER A 423 8.30 21.78 -9.66
N THR A 424 7.93 20.67 -10.30
CA THR A 424 8.13 19.31 -9.77
C THR A 424 9.34 18.62 -10.40
N SER A 425 10.26 19.39 -11.01
CA SER A 425 11.48 18.87 -11.62
C SER A 425 12.33 18.08 -10.60
N PRO A 426 12.94 16.95 -11.00
CA PRO A 426 13.86 16.22 -10.14
C PRO A 426 15.14 17.00 -9.82
N SER A 427 15.39 18.12 -10.51
CA SER A 427 16.52 19.02 -10.23
C SER A 427 16.26 20.01 -9.10
N GLU A 428 15.01 20.07 -8.60
CA GLU A 428 14.60 20.97 -7.53
C GLU A 428 14.31 20.22 -6.23
N GLU A 429 14.52 20.92 -5.11
CA GLU A 429 14.01 20.47 -3.81
C GLU A 429 12.51 20.77 -3.74
N THR A 430 11.70 19.73 -3.88
CA THR A 430 10.24 19.80 -3.98
C THR A 430 9.61 18.72 -3.11
N CYS A 431 8.37 18.89 -2.65
CA CYS A 431 7.64 17.81 -1.98
C CYS A 431 7.17 16.72 -2.97
N TRP A 432 7.06 17.05 -4.26
CA TRP A 432 6.47 16.18 -5.29
C TRP A 432 7.38 15.07 -5.79
N GLU A 433 6.77 13.95 -6.15
CA GLU A 433 7.37 12.90 -6.96
C GLU A 433 7.22 13.20 -8.45
N GLN A 434 7.90 12.42 -9.28
CA GLN A 434 7.80 12.50 -10.74
C GLN A 434 6.98 11.32 -11.25
N ALA A 435 6.18 11.54 -12.29
CA ALA A 435 5.49 10.45 -12.98
C ALA A 435 6.50 9.67 -13.82
N VAL A 436 6.47 8.35 -13.71
CA VAL A 436 7.38 7.43 -14.40
C VAL A 436 6.58 6.52 -15.32
N TYR A 437 6.86 6.60 -16.61
CA TYR A 437 6.30 5.72 -17.63
C TYR A 437 7.36 4.67 -18.01
N PRO A 438 7.29 3.46 -17.44
CA PRO A 438 8.30 2.43 -17.69
C PRO A 438 8.21 1.95 -19.14
N VAL A 439 9.35 1.82 -19.81
CA VAL A 439 9.40 1.28 -21.17
C VAL A 439 9.47 -0.24 -21.12
N GLN A 440 8.49 -0.87 -21.77
CA GLN A 440 8.31 -2.31 -21.83
C GLN A 440 8.05 -2.74 -23.28
N ASP A 441 8.23 -4.04 -23.54
CA ASP A 441 7.87 -4.69 -24.81
C ASP A 441 8.64 -4.17 -26.04
N LEU A 442 9.91 -3.79 -25.87
CA LEU A 442 10.84 -3.55 -26.98
C LEU A 442 11.69 -4.78 -27.29
N GLU A 443 11.98 -4.99 -28.58
CA GLU A 443 12.94 -6.02 -29.02
C GLU A 443 14.37 -5.71 -28.55
N ASP A 444 14.77 -4.43 -28.64
CA ASP A 444 16.04 -3.92 -28.13
C ASP A 444 15.80 -2.60 -27.38
N TYR A 445 16.34 -2.52 -26.17
CA TYR A 445 16.26 -1.34 -25.31
C TYR A 445 17.50 -0.45 -25.44
N ARG A 446 18.54 -0.91 -26.13
CA ARG A 446 19.77 -0.13 -26.26
C ARG A 446 19.59 0.95 -27.32
N ILE A 447 19.85 2.18 -26.94
CA ILE A 447 19.75 3.35 -27.82
C ILE A 447 21.09 4.10 -27.87
N LYS A 448 21.37 4.75 -29.00
CA LYS A 448 22.62 5.49 -29.23
C LYS A 448 22.37 6.86 -29.85
N PRO A 449 23.33 7.79 -29.76
CA PRO A 449 23.20 9.09 -30.41
C PRO A 449 22.92 8.96 -31.90
N GLY A 450 21.91 9.68 -32.39
CA GLY A 450 21.40 9.59 -33.75
C GLY A 450 20.10 8.77 -33.89
N ASP A 451 19.76 7.94 -32.91
CA ASP A 451 18.43 7.33 -32.85
C ASP A 451 17.38 8.37 -32.39
N HIS A 452 16.11 8.09 -32.68
CA HIS A 452 14.96 8.86 -32.19
C HIS A 452 14.03 7.96 -31.38
N VAL A 453 13.65 8.41 -30.18
CA VAL A 453 12.58 7.79 -29.40
C VAL A 453 11.27 8.47 -29.82
N THR A 454 10.36 7.69 -30.39
CA THR A 454 9.03 8.16 -30.76
C THR A 454 7.98 7.64 -29.80
N MET A 455 6.99 8.46 -29.48
CA MET A 455 5.92 8.13 -28.54
C MET A 455 4.63 8.86 -28.91
N GLU A 456 3.50 8.33 -28.46
CA GLU A 456 2.18 8.96 -28.60
C GLU A 456 1.73 9.49 -27.24
N VAL A 457 1.32 10.76 -27.21
CA VAL A 457 0.87 11.46 -26.00
C VAL A 457 -0.62 11.75 -26.11
N SER A 458 -1.41 11.37 -25.10
CA SER A 458 -2.84 11.66 -25.05
C SER A 458 -3.33 12.02 -23.65
N CYS A 459 -4.54 12.61 -23.58
CA CYS A 459 -5.20 13.03 -22.35
C CYS A 459 -6.72 12.79 -22.38
N GLN A 460 -7.17 11.78 -23.14
CA GLN A 460 -8.58 11.58 -23.47
C GLN A 460 -9.43 11.12 -22.28
N ASP A 461 -8.82 10.44 -21.31
CA ASP A 461 -9.45 9.89 -20.11
C ASP A 461 -9.03 10.64 -18.84
N CYS A 462 -8.67 11.92 -18.98
CA CYS A 462 -8.23 12.78 -17.88
C CYS A 462 -6.91 12.34 -17.21
N TYR A 463 -6.18 11.38 -17.78
CA TYR A 463 -4.79 11.07 -17.41
C TYR A 463 -3.83 11.46 -18.52
N LEU A 464 -2.61 11.86 -18.17
CA LEU A 464 -1.53 11.95 -19.15
C LEU A 464 -1.10 10.52 -19.51
N ARG A 465 -1.24 10.14 -20.78
CA ARG A 465 -0.77 8.84 -21.30
C ARG A 465 0.39 9.05 -22.25
N ILE A 466 1.48 8.30 -22.02
CA ILE A 466 2.59 8.13 -22.96
C ILE A 466 2.59 6.67 -23.39
N GLN A 467 2.31 6.43 -24.66
CA GLN A 467 2.12 5.10 -25.23
C GLN A 467 2.92 4.93 -26.52
N SER A 468 2.89 3.71 -27.08
CA SER A 468 3.47 3.40 -28.40
C SER A 468 4.95 3.81 -28.51
N ILE A 469 5.72 3.64 -27.41
CA ILE A 469 7.13 4.04 -27.37
C ILE A 469 7.93 3.12 -28.30
N GLN A 470 8.63 3.70 -29.27
CA GLN A 470 9.43 3.00 -30.28
C GLN A 470 10.77 3.70 -30.50
N VAL A 471 11.80 2.93 -30.86
CA VAL A 471 13.13 3.46 -31.22
C VAL A 471 13.32 3.35 -32.72
N LEU A 472 13.55 4.49 -33.38
CA LEU A 472 13.83 4.57 -34.82
C LEU A 472 15.30 4.94 -35.04
N GLY A 473 16.05 4.07 -35.73
CA GLY A 473 17.44 4.32 -36.11
C GLY A 473 17.57 5.10 -37.44
N LEU A 474 18.76 5.66 -37.66
CA LEU A 474 19.15 6.41 -38.88
C LEU A 474 18.84 5.70 -40.22
N GLU A 475 18.82 4.36 -40.26
CA GLU A 475 18.55 3.61 -41.49
C GLU A 475 17.07 3.68 -41.95
N HIS A 476 16.15 4.15 -41.09
CA HIS A 476 14.73 4.33 -41.41
C HIS A 476 14.34 5.80 -41.69
N GLU A 477 15.26 6.77 -41.57
CA GLU A 477 14.97 8.20 -41.82
C GLU A 477 14.66 8.52 -43.30
N MET A 478 15.06 7.66 -44.24
CA MET A 478 14.91 7.95 -45.68
C MET A 478 13.45 7.95 -46.19
N ASP A 479 12.49 7.41 -45.42
CA ASP A 479 11.07 7.38 -45.80
C ASP A 479 10.19 8.39 -45.05
N VAL A 480 10.61 8.87 -43.87
CA VAL A 480 9.79 9.81 -43.07
C VAL A 480 9.97 11.25 -43.51
N VAL A 481 11.17 11.66 -43.96
CA VAL A 481 11.42 13.04 -44.43
C VAL A 481 10.64 13.39 -45.71
N LYS A 482 10.12 12.40 -46.45
CA LYS A 482 9.27 12.63 -47.64
C LYS A 482 7.78 12.79 -47.34
N SER A 483 7.28 12.41 -46.16
CA SER A 483 5.86 12.56 -45.80
C SER A 483 5.52 13.97 -45.28
N PHE A 484 6.52 14.76 -44.87
CA PHE A 484 6.35 16.14 -44.40
C PHE A 484 5.98 17.15 -45.49
N THR A 485 6.00 16.77 -46.78
CA THR A 485 5.60 17.64 -47.89
C THR A 485 4.78 16.87 -48.92
N LYS A 486 3.50 16.59 -48.61
CA LYS A 486 2.41 16.44 -49.61
C LYS A 486 1.07 16.24 -48.89
N ASN A 487 0.45 17.35 -48.52
CA ASN A 487 -1.01 17.41 -48.42
C ASN A 487 -1.53 17.86 -49.77
N GLU A 488 -2.21 16.97 -50.51
CA GLU A 488 -3.34 17.32 -51.38
C GLU A 488 -4.05 16.03 -51.88
N GLU A 489 -5.29 15.90 -51.39
CA GLU A 489 -6.50 15.25 -51.91
C GLU A 489 -6.50 13.99 -52.82
N SER A 490 -7.38 13.06 -52.41
CA SER A 490 -8.26 12.13 -53.19
C SER A 490 -7.86 10.64 -53.28
N PRO A 491 -8.81 9.72 -53.57
CA PRO A 491 -10.09 9.48 -52.91
C PRO A 491 -10.27 8.00 -52.47
N SER A 492 -11.35 7.77 -51.72
CA SER A 492 -11.84 6.47 -51.22
C SER A 492 -11.74 5.27 -52.19
N LEU A 493 -11.08 4.20 -51.75
CA LEU A 493 -11.40 2.83 -52.15
C LEU A 493 -11.66 2.00 -50.89
N GLY A 494 -12.94 1.84 -50.57
CA GLY A 494 -13.40 0.98 -49.49
C GLY A 494 -13.49 -0.49 -49.91
N ASN A 495 -13.36 -1.33 -48.89
CA ASN A 495 -14.02 -2.62 -48.71
C ASN A 495 -13.57 -3.85 -49.53
N GLU A 496 -12.63 -3.76 -50.48
CA GLU A 496 -12.06 -4.97 -51.11
C GLU A 496 -10.69 -5.40 -50.54
N ALA A 497 -9.91 -4.48 -49.97
CA ALA A 497 -8.61 -4.80 -49.36
C ALA A 497 -8.73 -5.48 -47.98
N GLU A 498 -9.70 -5.06 -47.15
CA GLU A 498 -9.97 -5.65 -45.84
C GLU A 498 -10.52 -7.08 -45.95
N LEU A 499 -11.32 -7.37 -46.98
CA LEU A 499 -11.88 -8.70 -47.20
C LEU A 499 -10.81 -9.70 -47.69
N CYS A 500 -9.85 -9.22 -48.48
CA CYS A 500 -8.70 -10.03 -48.90
C CYS A 500 -7.71 -10.30 -47.75
N SER A 501 -7.48 -9.36 -46.83
CA SER A 501 -6.71 -9.62 -45.60
C SER A 501 -7.42 -10.61 -44.67
N ALA A 502 -8.74 -10.49 -44.50
CA ALA A 502 -9.52 -11.41 -43.66
C ALA A 502 -9.53 -12.84 -44.22
N LEU A 503 -9.56 -13.01 -45.55
CA LEU A 503 -9.51 -14.32 -46.20
C LEU A 503 -8.10 -14.93 -46.23
N ALA A 504 -7.04 -14.12 -46.29
CA ALA A 504 -5.66 -14.60 -46.21
C ALA A 504 -5.34 -15.21 -44.82
N ASN A 505 -5.97 -14.70 -43.75
CA ASN A 505 -5.83 -15.23 -42.39
C ASN A 505 -6.55 -16.57 -42.14
N LEU A 506 -7.41 -17.03 -43.07
CA LEU A 506 -8.20 -18.25 -42.91
C LEU A 506 -7.58 -19.50 -43.54
N GLN A 507 -6.53 -19.35 -44.35
CA GLN A 507 -5.85 -20.47 -45.00
C GLN A 507 -4.35 -20.22 -45.12
N THR A 508 -3.62 -20.40 -44.02
CA THR A 508 -2.27 -21.01 -43.92
C THR A 508 -1.59 -20.59 -42.62
N SER A 509 -1.52 -21.49 -41.64
CA SER A 509 -0.35 -21.69 -40.76
C SER A 509 -0.71 -22.67 -39.66
N LYS A 510 0.28 -23.46 -39.25
CA LYS A 510 0.24 -24.27 -38.04
C LYS A 510 0.04 -23.33 -36.84
N PRO A 511 -0.52 -23.78 -35.71
CA PRO A 511 -0.61 -22.92 -34.52
C PRO A 511 0.81 -22.58 -34.07
N ASP A 512 1.24 -21.35 -34.34
CA ASP A 512 2.34 -20.74 -33.63
C ASP A 512 1.96 -20.73 -32.14
N SER A 513 2.92 -21.06 -31.28
CA SER A 513 2.73 -21.11 -29.82
C SER A 513 2.11 -19.80 -29.34
N VAL A 514 0.92 -19.88 -28.75
CA VAL A 514 0.23 -18.73 -28.16
C VAL A 514 1.16 -18.10 -27.11
N GLU A 515 1.66 -16.89 -27.38
CA GLU A 515 2.42 -16.12 -26.38
C GLU A 515 1.46 -15.72 -25.26
N GLN A 516 1.80 -16.07 -24.03
CA GLN A 516 1.01 -15.78 -22.85
C GLN A 516 1.58 -14.56 -22.13
N THR A 517 0.79 -13.50 -22.02
CA THR A 517 1.13 -12.36 -21.16
C THR A 517 0.75 -12.67 -19.70
N CYS A 518 1.66 -12.37 -18.77
CA CYS A 518 1.49 -12.47 -17.32
C CYS A 518 1.75 -11.10 -16.69
N VAL A 519 0.71 -10.47 -16.14
CA VAL A 519 0.85 -9.20 -15.42
C VAL A 519 1.24 -9.50 -13.99
N LEU A 520 2.34 -8.93 -13.53
CA LEU A 520 2.89 -9.08 -12.19
C LEU A 520 3.04 -7.72 -11.54
N GLU A 521 2.78 -7.64 -10.23
CA GLU A 521 3.07 -6.44 -9.46
C GLU A 521 4.56 -6.09 -9.54
N SER A 522 4.90 -4.81 -9.39
CA SER A 522 6.30 -4.37 -9.46
C SER A 522 7.21 -5.07 -8.44
N THR A 523 6.68 -5.40 -7.25
CA THR A 523 7.37 -6.19 -6.24
C THR A 523 7.63 -7.64 -6.70
N GLU A 524 6.69 -8.25 -7.42
CA GLU A 524 6.84 -9.63 -7.94
C GLU A 524 7.87 -9.67 -9.08
N ILE A 525 7.93 -8.64 -9.92
CA ILE A 525 8.99 -8.48 -10.94
C ILE A 525 10.35 -8.29 -10.27
N ALA A 526 10.42 -7.43 -9.25
CA ALA A 526 11.65 -7.23 -8.47
C ALA A 526 12.10 -8.51 -7.76
N LEU A 527 11.15 -9.30 -7.24
CA LEU A 527 11.41 -10.62 -6.68
C LEU A 527 12.08 -11.51 -7.72
N LEU A 528 11.51 -11.66 -8.91
CA LEU A 528 12.12 -12.47 -9.99
C LEU A 528 13.53 -12.01 -10.35
N ASN A 529 13.80 -10.71 -10.33
CA ASN A 529 15.15 -10.16 -10.57
C ASN A 529 16.10 -10.34 -9.37
N ASN A 530 15.63 -10.76 -8.20
CA ASN A 530 16.44 -11.03 -7.01
C ASN A 530 17.11 -12.41 -7.10
N ILE A 531 18.25 -12.47 -7.79
CA ILE A 531 19.03 -13.70 -7.97
C ILE A 531 19.49 -14.33 -6.63
N PRO A 532 20.05 -13.55 -5.66
CA PRO A 532 20.50 -14.11 -4.38
C PRO A 532 19.39 -14.82 -3.59
N TYR A 533 18.16 -14.31 -3.63
CA TYR A 533 16.98 -14.93 -3.03
C TYR A 533 16.79 -16.37 -3.54
N HIS A 534 16.69 -16.51 -4.86
CA HIS A 534 16.38 -17.78 -5.51
C HIS A 534 17.52 -18.81 -5.37
N GLU A 535 18.78 -18.39 -5.51
CA GLU A 535 19.93 -19.28 -5.30
C GLU A 535 20.10 -19.69 -3.82
N GLY A 536 19.74 -18.80 -2.89
CA GLY A 536 19.68 -19.08 -1.45
C GLY A 536 18.69 -20.20 -1.15
N PHE A 537 17.44 -20.07 -1.62
CA PHE A 537 16.41 -21.09 -1.47
C PHE A 537 16.77 -22.42 -2.13
N LYS A 538 17.29 -22.39 -3.36
CA LYS A 538 17.76 -23.59 -4.06
C LYS A 538 18.81 -24.35 -3.24
N THR A 539 19.77 -23.64 -2.66
CA THR A 539 20.84 -24.23 -1.86
C THR A 539 20.31 -24.78 -0.54
N ALA A 540 19.46 -24.02 0.17
CA ALA A 540 18.86 -24.45 1.43
C ALA A 540 17.96 -25.69 1.26
N MET A 541 17.08 -25.69 0.24
CA MET A 541 16.23 -26.84 -0.08
C MET A 541 17.07 -28.08 -0.41
N ARG A 542 18.13 -27.94 -1.22
CA ARG A 542 19.03 -29.06 -1.55
C ARG A 542 19.66 -29.68 -0.29
N LYS A 543 20.13 -28.85 0.66
CA LYS A 543 20.70 -29.34 1.92
C LYS A 543 19.68 -30.18 2.69
N VAL A 544 18.46 -29.68 2.87
CA VAL A 544 17.40 -30.40 3.60
C VAL A 544 17.04 -31.72 2.90
N LEU A 545 16.80 -31.70 1.59
CA LEU A 545 16.44 -32.89 0.84
C LEU A 545 17.56 -33.95 0.88
N SER A 546 18.83 -33.54 0.82
CA SER A 546 19.99 -34.46 0.94
C SER A 546 20.14 -35.07 2.34
N ALA A 547 19.83 -34.31 3.40
CA ALA A 547 19.88 -34.80 4.77
C ALA A 547 18.74 -35.78 5.10
N LEU A 548 17.59 -35.63 4.42
CA LEU A 548 16.43 -36.51 4.56
C LEU A 548 16.58 -37.83 3.78
N THR A 549 17.54 -37.92 2.85
CA THR A 549 17.84 -39.17 2.15
C THR A 549 18.58 -40.13 3.09
N PRO A 550 18.07 -41.35 3.34
CA PRO A 550 18.83 -42.35 4.09
C PRO A 550 19.99 -42.86 3.23
N GLU A 551 21.22 -42.39 3.47
CA GLU A 551 22.39 -42.90 2.75
C GLU A 551 22.81 -44.28 3.25
N LYS A 552 22.83 -45.25 2.33
CA LYS A 552 23.78 -46.37 2.38
C LYS A 552 25.18 -45.81 2.10
N LEU A 553 25.87 -45.32 3.14
CA LEU A 553 27.30 -44.99 3.08
C LEU A 553 28.08 -45.65 4.24
N LEU A 554 27.74 -46.91 4.55
CA LEU A 554 28.45 -47.73 5.55
C LEU A 554 28.73 -49.19 5.12
N GLN A 555 28.57 -49.54 3.84
CA GLN A 555 28.96 -50.87 3.33
C GLN A 555 29.74 -50.77 2.01
N ALA A 556 30.92 -50.15 2.06
CA ALA A 556 31.94 -50.32 1.02
C ALA A 556 33.36 -50.37 1.61
N VAL A 557 33.50 -50.86 2.85
CA VAL A 557 34.79 -51.20 3.45
C VAL A 557 34.69 -52.61 4.03
N GLY A 558 35.30 -53.57 3.34
CA GLY A 558 35.27 -55.01 3.62
C GLY A 558 34.44 -55.73 2.56
N THR A 559 35.01 -56.39 1.54
CA THR A 559 36.03 -57.43 1.66
C THR A 559 36.69 -57.64 0.29
N ARG A 560 38.03 -57.56 0.23
CA ARG A 560 38.83 -58.16 -0.86
C ARG A 560 38.93 -59.67 -0.61
N CYS A 561 38.73 -60.49 -1.65
CA CYS A 561 39.65 -61.53 -2.15
C CYS A 561 38.96 -62.70 -2.89
N GLN A 562 39.51 -63.02 -4.07
CA GLN A 562 39.54 -64.32 -4.79
C GLN A 562 38.19 -64.88 -5.32
N SER A 563 38.07 -65.57 -6.46
CA SER A 563 38.84 -65.80 -7.70
C SER A 563 37.94 -66.71 -8.58
N GLU A 564 37.94 -66.48 -9.89
CA GLU A 564 37.61 -67.34 -11.06
C GLU A 564 36.70 -68.60 -10.96
N GLU A 565 35.67 -68.66 -11.83
CA GLU A 565 35.40 -69.68 -12.88
C GLU A 565 33.90 -69.99 -13.15
N VAL A 566 33.47 -69.68 -14.39
CA VAL A 566 32.74 -70.50 -15.39
C VAL A 566 31.40 -71.23 -15.04
N LYS A 567 30.37 -70.82 -15.82
CA LYS A 567 29.20 -71.54 -16.41
C LYS A 567 27.88 -71.78 -15.64
N SER A 568 26.83 -71.32 -16.35
CA SER A 568 25.51 -71.94 -16.61
C SER A 568 24.46 -71.94 -15.50
N GLY A 569 23.25 -71.46 -15.85
CA GLY A 569 22.06 -71.63 -15.04
C GLY A 569 20.95 -70.65 -15.41
N SER A 570 20.10 -71.06 -16.33
CA SER A 570 18.79 -70.46 -16.62
C SER A 570 17.90 -70.38 -15.38
N GLY A 571 17.12 -69.30 -15.26
CA GLY A 571 15.82 -69.34 -14.57
C GLY A 571 15.61 -68.25 -13.51
N GLN A 572 14.62 -67.41 -13.79
CA GLN A 572 13.69 -66.82 -12.82
C GLN A 572 14.24 -65.77 -11.83
N ASN A 573 14.05 -64.49 -12.17
CA ASN A 573 13.09 -63.61 -11.47
C ASN A 573 13.31 -62.16 -11.92
N GLU A 574 12.75 -61.82 -13.08
CA GLU A 574 12.35 -60.43 -13.37
C GLU A 574 11.10 -60.13 -12.54
N ASN A 575 11.31 -59.74 -11.30
CA ASN A 575 10.32 -59.02 -10.48
C ASN A 575 11.05 -58.35 -9.31
N SER A 576 11.97 -57.45 -9.64
CA SER A 576 12.26 -56.34 -8.75
C SER A 576 11.41 -55.18 -9.23
N LEU A 577 10.17 -55.09 -8.70
CA LEU A 577 9.47 -53.81 -8.66
C LEU A 577 10.43 -52.83 -7.99
N GLN A 578 10.97 -51.89 -8.77
CA GLN A 578 11.47 -50.64 -8.23
C GLN A 578 10.32 -50.04 -7.44
N SER A 579 10.33 -50.16 -6.10
CA SER A 579 9.42 -49.39 -5.27
C SER A 579 9.76 -47.93 -5.54
N ALA A 580 8.92 -47.23 -6.29
CA ALA A 580 9.02 -45.79 -6.45
C ALA A 580 9.06 -45.20 -5.04
N ARG A 581 10.18 -44.56 -4.67
CA ARG A 581 10.30 -43.91 -3.37
C ARG A 581 9.18 -42.87 -3.27
N ASP A 582 8.60 -42.72 -2.09
CA ASP A 582 7.60 -41.67 -1.85
C ASP A 582 8.30 -40.31 -2.06
N PRO A 583 7.72 -39.37 -2.85
CA PRO A 583 8.34 -38.08 -3.07
C PRO A 583 8.41 -37.25 -1.78
N TYR A 584 9.36 -36.32 -1.74
CA TYR A 584 9.37 -35.28 -0.72
C TYR A 584 8.27 -34.24 -1.04
N TYR A 585 7.43 -33.94 -0.07
CA TYR A 585 6.35 -32.95 -0.22
C TYR A 585 6.86 -31.58 0.20
N VAL A 586 6.76 -30.58 -0.69
CA VAL A 586 7.19 -29.20 -0.42
C VAL A 586 5.99 -28.27 -0.63
N LEU A 587 5.66 -27.49 0.39
CA LEU A 587 4.58 -26.50 0.34
C LEU A 587 5.16 -25.09 0.33
N ASP A 588 4.81 -24.30 -0.67
CA ASP A 588 5.07 -22.86 -0.71
C ASP A 588 3.80 -22.08 -0.39
N VAL A 589 3.83 -21.35 0.72
CA VAL A 589 2.74 -20.49 1.23
C VAL A 589 3.06 -19.02 1.00
N SER A 590 3.93 -18.70 0.03
CA SER A 590 4.21 -17.32 -0.37
C SER A 590 2.94 -16.64 -0.87
N GLU A 591 2.78 -15.37 -0.54
CA GLU A 591 1.74 -14.51 -1.11
C GLU A 591 2.19 -14.03 -2.50
N GLY A 592 1.28 -13.99 -3.47
CA GLY A 592 1.60 -13.59 -4.84
C GLY A 592 2.33 -14.64 -5.68
N PHE A 593 3.02 -14.20 -6.73
CA PHE A 593 3.73 -15.04 -7.69
C PHE A 593 5.07 -15.56 -7.16
N SER A 594 5.26 -16.89 -7.16
CA SER A 594 6.50 -17.53 -6.72
C SER A 594 6.91 -18.70 -7.63
N ILE A 595 8.20 -18.74 -7.99
CA ILE A 595 8.82 -19.85 -8.74
C ILE A 595 9.55 -20.86 -7.84
N LEU A 596 9.55 -20.65 -6.52
CA LEU A 596 10.18 -21.59 -5.56
C LEU A 596 9.66 -23.03 -5.68
N PRO A 597 8.37 -23.30 -5.96
CA PRO A 597 7.87 -24.66 -6.17
C PRO A 597 8.55 -25.37 -7.35
N ILE A 598 8.82 -24.64 -8.42
CA ILE A 598 9.49 -25.18 -9.61
C ILE A 598 10.97 -25.41 -9.30
N ILE A 599 11.63 -24.47 -8.60
CA ILE A 599 13.00 -24.68 -8.12
C ILE A 599 13.06 -25.96 -7.27
N ALA A 600 12.13 -26.15 -6.33
CA ALA A 600 12.06 -27.34 -5.49
C ALA A 600 11.91 -28.64 -6.29
N GLY A 601 11.01 -28.65 -7.28
CA GLY A 601 10.80 -29.78 -8.19
C GLY A 601 12.06 -30.18 -8.96
N SER A 602 12.93 -29.22 -9.30
CA SER A 602 14.16 -29.48 -10.06
C SER A 602 15.26 -30.18 -9.25
N LEU A 603 15.13 -30.21 -7.91
CA LEU A 603 16.17 -30.71 -7.00
C LEU A 603 16.13 -32.24 -6.77
N GLY A 604 15.12 -32.94 -7.29
CA GLY A 604 15.03 -34.40 -7.18
C GLY A 604 13.59 -34.91 -7.22
N GLN A 605 13.32 -35.99 -6.49
CA GLN A 605 11.98 -36.58 -6.43
C GLN A 605 11.09 -35.81 -5.44
N VAL A 606 10.65 -34.63 -5.87
CA VAL A 606 9.85 -33.69 -5.08
C VAL A 606 8.45 -33.57 -5.70
N LYS A 607 7.43 -33.49 -4.84
CA LYS A 607 6.06 -33.09 -5.20
C LYS A 607 5.82 -31.67 -4.66
N PRO A 608 6.01 -30.62 -5.48
CA PRO A 608 5.88 -29.24 -5.04
C PRO A 608 4.43 -28.74 -5.12
N TYR A 609 4.04 -27.91 -4.16
CA TYR A 609 2.73 -27.26 -4.07
C TYR A 609 2.90 -25.74 -4.03
N SER A 610 2.16 -25.04 -4.87
CA SER A 610 2.09 -23.57 -4.95
C SER A 610 0.76 -23.06 -4.39
N SER A 611 0.79 -21.89 -3.75
CA SER A 611 -0.40 -21.22 -3.18
C SER A 611 -0.92 -20.07 -4.06
N VAL A 612 -0.55 -20.00 -5.35
CA VAL A 612 -1.03 -18.90 -6.22
C VAL A 612 -2.55 -18.90 -6.43
N GLU A 613 -3.15 -17.72 -6.29
CA GLU A 613 -4.58 -17.48 -6.44
C GLU A 613 -4.99 -17.14 -7.87
N LYS A 614 -4.27 -16.22 -8.51
CA LYS A 614 -4.62 -15.69 -9.84
C LYS A 614 -4.43 -16.76 -10.92
N ASP A 615 -5.43 -16.94 -11.79
CA ASP A 615 -5.35 -17.92 -12.89
C ASP A 615 -4.22 -17.61 -13.88
N GLN A 616 -3.94 -16.34 -14.13
CA GLN A 616 -2.81 -15.92 -14.96
C GLN A 616 -1.46 -16.40 -14.41
N HIS A 617 -1.29 -16.36 -13.08
CA HIS A 617 -0.09 -16.86 -12.41
C HIS A 617 0.04 -18.38 -12.58
N ARG A 618 -1.08 -19.12 -12.45
CA ARG A 618 -1.11 -20.57 -12.63
C ARG A 618 -0.68 -20.98 -14.04
N ILE A 619 -1.26 -20.33 -15.06
CA ILE A 619 -0.92 -20.59 -16.47
C ILE A 619 0.57 -20.32 -16.71
N ALA A 620 1.11 -19.21 -16.18
CA ALA A 620 2.53 -18.90 -16.30
C ALA A 620 3.42 -19.98 -15.63
N LEU A 621 3.08 -20.42 -14.42
CA LEU A 621 3.84 -21.47 -13.72
C LEU A 621 3.75 -22.84 -14.42
N ASP A 622 2.61 -23.18 -15.03
CA ASP A 622 2.47 -24.39 -15.84
C ASP A 622 3.38 -24.34 -17.08
N LEU A 623 3.40 -23.23 -17.81
CA LEU A 623 4.28 -23.03 -18.96
C LEU A 623 5.77 -23.07 -18.59
N ILE A 624 6.15 -22.46 -17.45
CA ILE A 624 7.51 -22.53 -16.91
C ILE A 624 7.84 -23.98 -16.54
N SER A 625 6.92 -24.72 -15.92
CA SER A 625 7.12 -26.13 -15.57
C SER A 625 7.34 -27.00 -16.82
N GLU A 626 6.55 -26.81 -17.87
CA GLU A 626 6.71 -27.51 -19.15
C GLU A 626 8.07 -27.20 -19.80
N ALA A 627 8.49 -25.94 -19.80
CA ALA A 627 9.79 -25.52 -20.33
C ALA A 627 10.98 -26.13 -19.57
N ASN A 628 10.80 -26.48 -18.30
CA ASN A 628 11.79 -27.12 -17.45
C ASN A 628 11.66 -28.65 -17.39
N HIS A 629 10.90 -29.25 -18.34
CA HIS A 629 10.72 -30.69 -18.50
C HIS A 629 10.01 -31.39 -17.35
N PHE A 630 9.12 -30.68 -16.65
CA PHE A 630 8.32 -31.30 -15.60
C PHE A 630 7.19 -32.10 -16.25
N PRO A 631 6.97 -33.36 -15.84
CA PRO A 631 5.76 -34.08 -16.22
C PRO A 631 4.51 -33.29 -15.85
N LYS A 632 3.45 -33.41 -16.66
CA LYS A 632 2.14 -32.81 -16.33
C LYS A 632 1.71 -33.26 -14.93
N GLU A 633 1.09 -32.34 -14.19
CA GLU A 633 0.64 -32.54 -12.80
C GLU A 633 1.79 -32.70 -11.79
N THR A 634 3.05 -32.39 -12.13
CA THR A 634 4.13 -32.39 -11.12
C THR A 634 3.92 -31.26 -10.11
N LEU A 635 3.69 -30.04 -10.59
CA LEU A 635 3.29 -28.90 -9.78
C LEU A 635 1.80 -28.99 -9.44
N GLU A 636 1.46 -28.82 -8.16
CA GLU A 636 0.08 -28.74 -7.69
C GLU A 636 -0.24 -27.34 -7.19
N PHE A 637 -1.50 -26.94 -7.35
CA PHE A 637 -2.01 -25.67 -6.85
C PHE A 637 -2.88 -25.91 -5.61
N TRP A 638 -2.30 -25.66 -4.44
CA TRP A 638 -2.83 -26.06 -3.14
C TRP A 638 -4.25 -25.52 -2.88
N LEU A 639 -4.49 -24.26 -3.24
CA LEU A 639 -5.78 -23.60 -3.05
C LEU A 639 -6.95 -24.23 -3.79
N ARG A 640 -6.73 -25.11 -4.77
CA ARG A 640 -7.82 -25.90 -5.40
C ARG A 640 -8.37 -26.99 -4.49
N HIS A 641 -7.65 -27.32 -3.42
CA HIS A 641 -7.98 -28.43 -2.52
C HIS A 641 -8.52 -27.95 -1.16
N VAL A 642 -8.67 -26.63 -0.97
CA VAL A 642 -9.07 -26.04 0.29
C VAL A 642 -10.37 -25.25 0.07
N GLU A 643 -11.44 -25.63 0.78
CA GLU A 643 -12.76 -24.99 0.68
C GLU A 643 -12.89 -23.72 1.55
N ASP A 644 -11.92 -23.46 2.44
CA ASP A 644 -11.92 -22.38 3.44
C ASP A 644 -10.50 -21.80 3.61
N GLU A 645 -10.33 -20.48 3.55
CA GLU A 645 -9.01 -19.83 3.69
C GLU A 645 -8.35 -20.12 5.05
N SER A 646 -9.14 -20.34 6.11
CA SER A 646 -8.64 -20.73 7.43
C SER A 646 -8.00 -22.12 7.46
N ALA A 647 -8.15 -22.90 6.38
CA ALA A 647 -7.66 -24.25 6.20
C ALA A 647 -6.40 -24.35 5.30
N MET A 648 -5.71 -23.24 4.98
CA MET A 648 -4.50 -23.24 4.15
C MET A 648 -3.38 -24.18 4.64
N LEU A 649 -3.22 -24.40 5.94
CA LEU A 649 -2.15 -25.25 6.48
C LEU A 649 -2.68 -26.62 6.94
N GLN A 650 -2.64 -27.60 6.04
CA GLN A 650 -2.99 -29.00 6.34
C GLN A 650 -1.92 -29.98 5.84
N ARG A 651 -2.11 -31.27 6.14
CA ARG A 651 -1.23 -32.33 5.64
C ARG A 651 -1.44 -32.51 4.12
N PRO A 652 -0.37 -32.85 3.35
CA PRO A 652 -0.51 -33.07 1.90
C PRO A 652 -1.43 -34.25 1.57
N LYS A 653 -1.43 -35.26 2.46
CA LYS A 653 -2.35 -36.41 2.47
C LYS A 653 -2.58 -36.81 3.92
N SER A 654 -3.66 -37.55 4.18
CA SER A 654 -4.04 -37.96 5.54
C SER A 654 -2.90 -38.65 6.33
N ASP A 655 -2.06 -39.42 5.63
CA ASP A 655 -0.93 -40.20 6.19
C ASP A 655 0.47 -39.59 5.91
N LYS A 656 0.56 -38.41 5.30
CA LYS A 656 1.83 -37.77 4.91
C LYS A 656 2.08 -36.46 5.65
N LEU A 657 3.35 -36.07 5.71
CA LEU A 657 3.83 -34.84 6.32
C LEU A 657 4.75 -34.10 5.34
N TRP A 658 4.86 -32.79 5.51
CA TRP A 658 5.70 -31.95 4.67
C TRP A 658 7.18 -32.15 4.98
N SER A 659 8.00 -32.15 3.93
CA SER A 659 9.46 -32.12 4.03
C SER A 659 9.96 -30.70 4.25
N ILE A 660 9.39 -29.76 3.51
CA ILE A 660 9.69 -28.32 3.61
C ILE A 660 8.36 -27.56 3.54
N ILE A 661 8.20 -26.55 4.40
CA ILE A 661 7.14 -25.54 4.30
C ILE A 661 7.82 -24.19 4.19
N ILE A 662 7.49 -23.41 3.18
CA ILE A 662 8.00 -22.05 2.98
C ILE A 662 6.90 -21.08 3.41
N LEU A 663 7.23 -20.18 4.32
CA LEU A 663 6.34 -19.14 4.82
C LEU A 663 6.90 -17.77 4.41
N ASP A 664 6.02 -16.89 3.98
CA ASP A 664 6.36 -15.48 3.83
C ASP A 664 6.29 -14.79 5.19
N VAL A 665 7.37 -14.14 5.60
CA VAL A 665 7.53 -13.58 6.95
C VAL A 665 7.55 -12.07 6.95
N ILE A 666 8.01 -11.46 5.85
CA ILE A 666 8.25 -10.02 5.75
C ILE A 666 7.39 -9.48 4.62
N GLU A 667 6.54 -8.51 4.94
CA GLU A 667 5.73 -7.80 3.96
C GLU A 667 6.62 -6.93 3.05
N PRO A 668 6.20 -6.65 1.80
CA PRO A 668 6.88 -5.68 0.94
C PRO A 668 7.11 -4.30 1.58
N SER A 669 6.27 -3.94 2.55
CA SER A 669 6.32 -2.72 3.35
C SER A 669 7.54 -2.61 4.28
N GLY A 670 8.19 -3.75 4.59
CA GLY A 670 9.23 -3.85 5.62
C GLY A 670 8.71 -4.22 7.02
N LEU A 671 7.42 -4.58 7.15
CA LEU A 671 6.84 -5.08 8.40
C LEU A 671 6.84 -6.61 8.44
N ILE A 672 6.56 -7.17 9.63
CA ILE A 672 6.36 -8.62 9.79
C ILE A 672 4.92 -8.97 9.41
N GLN A 673 4.76 -10.03 8.63
CA GLN A 673 3.47 -10.57 8.20
C GLN A 673 2.55 -10.89 9.39
N GLN A 674 1.25 -10.63 9.22
CA GLN A 674 0.26 -10.91 10.25
C GLN A 674 0.14 -12.42 10.51
N GLU A 675 -0.10 -12.79 11.78
CA GLU A 675 -0.32 -14.17 12.23
C GLU A 675 0.82 -15.15 11.92
N ILE A 676 2.01 -14.66 11.57
CA ILE A 676 3.13 -15.52 11.14
C ILE A 676 3.56 -16.54 12.20
N MET A 677 3.46 -16.17 13.48
CA MET A 677 3.80 -17.07 14.58
C MET A 677 2.79 -18.20 14.73
N GLU A 678 1.52 -17.95 14.42
CA GLU A 678 0.46 -18.95 14.42
C GLU A 678 0.63 -19.90 13.23
N LYS A 679 0.86 -19.34 12.04
CA LYS A 679 1.21 -20.09 10.83
C LYS A 679 2.42 -21.00 11.09
N ALA A 680 3.51 -20.47 11.68
CA ALA A 680 4.69 -21.24 12.02
C ALA A 680 4.42 -22.37 13.03
N ALA A 681 3.60 -22.13 14.06
CA ALA A 681 3.21 -23.14 15.05
C ALA A 681 2.40 -24.28 14.41
N ILE A 682 1.47 -23.98 13.52
CA ILE A 682 0.69 -24.97 12.77
C ILE A 682 1.62 -25.74 11.81
N SER A 683 2.42 -25.04 11.00
CA SER A 683 3.39 -25.63 10.08
C SER A 683 4.33 -26.61 10.79
N ARG A 684 4.77 -26.28 12.01
CA ARG A 684 5.65 -27.14 12.81
C ARG A 684 5.04 -28.50 13.12
N CYS A 685 3.71 -28.58 13.29
CA CYS A 685 2.96 -29.81 13.53
C CYS A 685 2.76 -30.65 12.26
N LEU A 686 2.98 -30.07 11.09
CA LEU A 686 2.75 -30.70 9.79
C LEU A 686 4.03 -31.20 9.12
N LEU A 687 5.20 -31.01 9.75
CA LEU A 687 6.50 -31.45 9.24
C LEU A 687 6.82 -32.90 9.60
N GLN A 688 7.46 -33.61 8.67
CA GLN A 688 8.07 -34.92 8.93
C GLN A 688 9.30 -34.80 9.84
N SER A 689 9.80 -35.93 10.33
CA SER A 689 11.08 -35.96 11.08
C SER A 689 12.22 -35.42 10.22
N GLY A 690 12.92 -34.40 10.71
CA GLY A 690 13.99 -33.71 9.97
C GLY A 690 13.52 -32.66 8.96
N GLY A 691 12.21 -32.50 8.77
CA GLY A 691 11.65 -31.45 7.92
C GLY A 691 11.91 -30.05 8.48
N LYS A 692 11.83 -29.03 7.62
CA LYS A 692 12.17 -27.64 7.94
C LYS A 692 11.09 -26.66 7.50
N ILE A 693 10.91 -25.60 8.29
CA ILE A 693 10.24 -24.37 7.87
C ILE A 693 11.31 -23.44 7.29
N PHE A 694 11.01 -22.79 6.18
CA PHE A 694 11.81 -21.69 5.66
C PHE A 694 11.04 -20.37 5.71
N PRO A 695 11.67 -19.29 6.21
CA PRO A 695 12.96 -19.30 6.93
C PRO A 695 12.89 -20.06 8.26
N GLN A 696 14.04 -20.53 8.77
CA GLN A 696 14.10 -21.18 10.09
C GLN A 696 13.98 -20.15 11.21
N TYR A 697 14.61 -18.99 11.03
CA TYR A 697 14.47 -17.83 11.93
C TYR A 697 14.76 -16.53 11.18
N VAL A 698 14.30 -15.42 11.75
CA VAL A 698 14.53 -14.06 11.26
C VAL A 698 15.14 -13.22 12.37
N VAL A 699 16.07 -12.34 12.01
CA VAL A 699 16.74 -11.40 12.91
C VAL A 699 16.46 -9.99 12.43
N MET A 700 15.77 -9.20 13.25
CA MET A 700 15.53 -7.78 13.01
C MET A 700 16.73 -6.97 13.48
N LEU A 701 17.28 -6.14 12.60
CA LEU A 701 18.35 -5.20 12.91
C LEU A 701 17.80 -3.78 12.96
N GLY A 702 18.38 -2.94 13.81
CA GLY A 702 18.06 -1.53 13.93
C GLY A 702 19.29 -0.66 13.93
N LEU A 703 19.13 0.59 13.53
CA LEU A 703 20.18 1.61 13.48
C LEU A 703 19.66 2.90 14.10
N LEU A 704 20.40 3.52 15.02
CA LEU A 704 20.03 4.86 15.50
C LEU A 704 20.48 5.91 14.49
N VAL A 705 19.57 6.80 14.06
CA VAL A 705 19.90 7.84 13.07
C VAL A 705 19.37 9.22 13.47
N GLU A 706 20.07 10.24 12.98
CA GLU A 706 19.56 11.59 12.83
C GLU A 706 19.09 11.78 11.38
N SER A 707 17.79 11.98 11.19
CA SER A 707 17.17 12.27 9.89
C SER A 707 16.04 13.28 10.06
N GLN A 708 16.27 14.50 9.58
CA GLN A 708 15.27 15.55 9.56
C GLN A 708 14.14 15.25 8.57
N ILE A 709 14.45 14.58 7.46
CA ILE A 709 13.47 14.19 6.44
C ILE A 709 12.42 13.25 7.01
N LEU A 710 12.82 12.22 7.77
CA LEU A 710 11.84 11.31 8.38
C LEU A 710 10.91 12.03 9.35
N VAL A 711 11.42 13.05 10.06
CA VAL A 711 10.62 13.88 10.97
C VAL A 711 9.61 14.73 10.18
N GLU A 712 10.06 15.39 9.11
CA GLU A 712 9.22 16.25 8.27
C GLU A 712 8.19 15.45 7.46
N GLU A 713 8.51 14.24 7.02
CA GLU A 713 7.57 13.38 6.29
C GLU A 713 6.56 12.69 7.21
N SER A 714 6.85 12.62 8.51
CA SER A 714 5.95 12.01 9.50
C SER A 714 5.05 13.03 10.20
N ALA A 715 5.43 14.31 10.24
CA ALA A 715 4.87 15.29 11.13
C ALA A 715 4.97 16.73 10.59
N VAL A 716 3.95 17.56 10.75
CA VAL A 716 4.06 19.00 10.47
C VAL A 716 4.85 19.70 11.57
N GLN A 717 5.90 20.42 11.18
CA GLN A 717 6.87 21.04 12.09
C GLN A 717 6.43 22.45 12.50
N GLY A 718 5.72 22.54 13.62
CA GLY A 718 5.27 23.81 14.20
C GLY A 718 4.35 24.61 13.27
N THR A 719 4.47 25.93 13.28
CA THR A 719 3.63 26.84 12.46
C THR A 719 4.44 27.67 11.46
N GLU A 720 5.76 27.54 11.42
CA GLU A 720 6.61 28.36 10.55
C GLU A 720 6.40 27.97 9.07
N CYS A 721 6.43 26.67 8.77
CA CYS A 721 6.24 26.15 7.42
C CYS A 721 4.86 26.47 6.85
N THR A 722 3.86 26.61 7.71
CA THR A 722 2.47 26.98 7.37
C THR A 722 2.20 28.49 7.45
N LEU A 723 3.25 29.32 7.53
CA LEU A 723 3.17 30.79 7.56
C LEU A 723 2.30 31.33 8.70
N GLY A 724 2.43 30.71 9.87
CA GLY A 724 1.72 31.08 11.10
C GLY A 724 0.28 30.60 11.16
N VAL A 725 -0.13 29.65 10.30
CA VAL A 725 -1.44 28.99 10.41
C VAL A 725 -1.31 27.80 11.36
N ASN A 726 -2.19 27.75 12.37
CA ASN A 726 -2.20 26.69 13.37
C ASN A 726 -2.83 25.42 12.80
N ILE A 727 -2.02 24.54 12.21
CA ILE A 727 -2.45 23.29 11.55
C ILE A 727 -1.88 22.06 12.27
N ALA A 728 -0.60 22.11 12.65
CA ALA A 728 0.13 20.99 13.23
C ALA A 728 -0.62 20.26 14.36
N PRO A 729 -1.23 20.94 15.36
CA PRO A 729 -1.92 20.24 16.46
C PRO A 729 -3.12 19.38 16.04
N PHE A 730 -3.67 19.60 14.85
CA PHE A 730 -4.83 18.88 14.32
C PHE A 730 -4.38 17.72 13.45
N ILE A 731 -3.59 18.00 12.40
CA ILE A 731 -3.13 16.94 11.48
C ILE A 731 -2.14 15.98 12.15
N ASN A 732 -1.35 16.45 13.13
CA ASN A 732 -0.42 15.59 13.83
C ASN A 732 -1.10 14.55 14.75
N GLN A 733 -2.42 14.64 14.95
CA GLN A 733 -3.16 13.57 15.61
C GLN A 733 -3.21 12.29 14.77
N PHE A 734 -2.98 12.39 13.46
CA PHE A 734 -2.96 11.27 12.50
C PHE A 734 -1.55 10.80 12.15
N GLN A 735 -0.54 11.18 12.94
CA GLN A 735 0.82 10.67 12.76
C GLN A 735 0.87 9.17 13.00
N VAL A 736 1.75 8.51 12.25
CA VAL A 736 2.01 7.08 12.39
C VAL A 736 3.49 6.91 12.77
N PRO A 737 3.80 6.21 13.88
CA PRO A 737 5.16 6.15 14.42
C PRO A 737 6.09 5.29 13.56
N ILE A 738 5.55 4.41 12.71
CA ILE A 738 6.34 3.55 11.82
C ILE A 738 6.14 3.99 10.38
N ARG A 739 7.23 4.46 9.76
CA ARG A 739 7.29 4.73 8.33
C ARG A 739 7.66 3.44 7.61
N VAL A 740 6.91 3.10 6.56
CA VAL A 740 7.08 1.90 5.73
C VAL A 740 7.42 2.30 4.29
N PHE A 741 7.74 1.33 3.45
CA PHE A 741 8.10 1.53 2.03
C PHE A 741 9.34 2.44 1.84
N LEU A 742 10.29 2.38 2.77
CA LEU A 742 11.53 3.16 2.70
C LEU A 742 12.62 2.42 1.91
N ASP A 743 13.39 3.18 1.13
CA ASP A 743 14.69 2.74 0.61
C ASP A 743 15.81 3.33 1.46
N LEU A 744 16.34 2.54 2.40
CA LEU A 744 17.40 3.03 3.31
C LEU A 744 18.69 3.41 2.59
N SER A 745 18.93 2.84 1.40
CA SER A 745 20.12 3.11 0.59
C SER A 745 20.19 4.54 0.07
N SER A 746 19.03 5.21 -0.08
CA SER A 746 18.94 6.60 -0.53
C SER A 746 18.36 7.55 0.51
N LEU A 747 17.97 7.04 1.68
CA LEU A 747 17.46 7.84 2.79
C LEU A 747 18.54 8.78 3.34
N PRO A 748 18.37 10.11 3.29
CA PRO A 748 19.34 11.02 3.86
C PRO A 748 19.23 10.99 5.39
N CYS A 749 20.26 10.42 6.01
CA CYS A 749 20.37 10.29 7.45
C CYS A 749 21.83 10.22 7.88
N ILE A 750 22.08 10.49 9.15
CA ILE A 750 23.39 10.36 9.79
C ILE A 750 23.32 9.19 10.77
N PRO A 751 24.08 8.10 10.56
CA PRO A 751 24.15 7.01 11.53
C PRO A 751 24.82 7.49 12.83
N LEU A 752 24.18 7.18 13.95
CA LEU A 752 24.65 7.50 15.31
C LEU A 752 25.13 6.27 16.08
N SER A 753 24.79 5.06 15.61
CA SER A 753 25.25 3.78 16.14
C SER A 753 25.72 2.84 15.02
N GLU A 754 26.28 1.70 15.38
CA GLU A 754 26.34 0.53 14.50
C GLU A 754 24.97 -0.20 14.48
N PRO A 755 24.68 -1.03 13.47
CA PRO A 755 23.50 -1.89 13.47
C PRO A 755 23.49 -2.84 14.67
N VAL A 756 22.34 -2.96 15.33
CA VAL A 756 22.14 -3.82 16.50
C VAL A 756 20.98 -4.78 16.29
N GLU A 757 21.09 -6.00 16.84
CA GLU A 757 19.99 -6.96 16.85
C GLU A 757 18.89 -6.51 17.82
N LEU A 758 17.71 -6.23 17.29
CA LEU A 758 16.55 -5.81 18.05
C LEU A 758 15.68 -6.99 18.51
N LEU A 759 15.39 -7.90 17.58
CA LEU A 759 14.46 -9.01 17.78
C LEU A 759 14.93 -10.23 17.00
N ARG A 760 14.67 -11.42 17.53
CA ARG A 760 14.85 -12.69 16.84
C ARG A 760 13.53 -13.46 16.91
N LEU A 761 13.05 -13.91 15.75
CA LEU A 761 11.87 -14.75 15.61
C LEU A 761 12.28 -16.12 15.08
N ASP A 762 12.17 -17.15 15.90
CA ASP A 762 12.44 -18.54 15.55
C ASP A 762 11.15 -19.26 15.16
N LEU A 763 11.04 -19.64 13.88
CA LEU A 763 9.85 -20.28 13.32
C LEU A 763 9.88 -21.80 13.56
N MET A 764 11.07 -22.39 13.74
CA MET A 764 11.21 -23.82 14.06
C MET A 764 10.85 -24.14 15.52
N THR A 765 11.01 -23.15 16.41
CA THR A 765 10.69 -23.24 17.83
C THR A 765 9.87 -22.04 18.32
N PRO A 766 8.60 -21.88 17.87
CA PRO A 766 7.79 -20.69 18.13
C PRO A 766 7.64 -20.30 19.61
N TYR A 767 7.67 -21.29 20.51
CA TYR A 767 7.52 -21.13 21.96
C TYR A 767 8.77 -20.57 22.67
N LEU A 768 9.91 -20.46 21.99
CA LEU A 768 11.14 -19.85 22.55
C LEU A 768 11.24 -18.35 22.27
N ASN A 769 10.31 -17.77 21.52
CA ASN A 769 10.34 -16.36 21.17
C ASN A 769 10.01 -15.49 22.38
N THR A 770 10.88 -14.50 22.63
CA THR A 770 10.69 -13.53 23.69
C THR A 770 9.71 -12.45 23.25
N SER A 771 8.72 -12.15 24.09
CA SER A 771 7.75 -11.07 23.85
C SER A 771 8.32 -9.67 24.14
N SER A 772 9.41 -9.58 24.92
CA SER A 772 10.07 -8.32 25.22
C SER A 772 11.57 -8.51 25.43
N ARG A 773 12.36 -7.54 24.98
CA ARG A 773 13.82 -7.52 25.09
C ARG A 773 14.30 -6.09 25.33
N GLU A 774 15.27 -5.95 26.24
CA GLU A 774 16.06 -4.73 26.35
C GLU A 774 17.33 -4.86 25.52
N VAL A 775 17.62 -3.84 24.70
CA VAL A 775 18.77 -3.80 23.80
C VAL A 775 19.58 -2.57 24.12
N LYS A 776 20.84 -2.78 24.51
CA LYS A 776 21.79 -1.71 24.79
C LYS A 776 22.52 -1.34 23.52
N VAL A 777 22.52 -0.05 23.17
CA VAL A 777 23.07 0.48 21.93
C VAL A 777 24.13 1.51 22.26
N HIS A 778 25.35 1.29 21.76
CA HIS A 778 26.45 2.24 21.95
C HIS A 778 26.37 3.38 20.93
N ILE A 779 26.54 4.60 21.40
CA ILE A 779 26.53 5.79 20.54
C ILE A 779 27.93 6.02 19.97
N CYS A 780 28.05 5.88 18.67
CA CYS A 780 29.28 6.03 17.90
C CYS A 780 29.53 7.48 17.48
N LYS A 781 28.49 8.31 17.44
CA LYS A 781 28.56 9.72 17.03
C LYS A 781 27.54 10.56 17.79
N SER A 782 27.97 11.73 18.30
CA SER A 782 27.05 12.69 18.91
C SER A 782 26.09 13.27 17.88
N GLY A 783 24.84 13.46 18.28
CA GLY A 783 23.77 13.95 17.42
C GLY A 783 22.42 13.87 18.11
N GLN A 784 21.35 13.96 17.33
CA GLN A 784 19.98 13.82 17.82
C GLN A 784 19.35 12.57 17.19
N VAL A 785 19.01 11.58 18.01
CA VAL A 785 18.28 10.39 17.55
C VAL A 785 16.87 10.85 17.20
N THR A 786 16.53 10.84 15.92
CA THR A 786 15.18 11.16 15.44
C THR A 786 14.42 9.92 15.01
N ALA A 787 15.12 8.86 14.60
CA ALA A 787 14.50 7.64 14.11
C ALA A 787 15.37 6.41 14.33
N ILE A 788 14.74 5.24 14.20
CA ILE A 788 15.33 3.92 14.26
C ILE A 788 14.89 3.12 13.01
N PRO A 789 15.57 3.27 11.87
CA PRO A 789 15.43 2.38 10.73
C PRO A 789 15.71 0.94 11.11
N PHE A 790 14.94 0.02 10.51
CA PHE A 790 15.10 -1.41 10.71
C PHE A 790 14.88 -2.22 9.43
N TRP A 791 15.51 -3.38 9.40
CA TRP A 791 15.44 -4.38 8.32
C TRP A 791 15.72 -5.77 8.90
N TYR A 792 15.76 -6.80 8.05
CA TYR A 792 15.85 -8.18 8.51
C TYR A 792 16.96 -8.96 7.81
N HIS A 793 17.61 -9.82 8.59
CA HIS A 793 18.29 -10.98 8.06
C HIS A 793 17.36 -12.20 8.19
N VAL A 794 17.04 -12.82 7.06
CA VAL A 794 16.14 -13.97 6.95
C VAL A 794 16.97 -15.23 6.77
N TYR A 795 17.07 -16.08 7.80
CA TYR A 795 17.93 -17.25 7.80
C TYR A 795 17.16 -18.49 7.34
N LEU A 796 17.47 -18.96 6.12
CA LEU A 796 16.98 -20.24 5.62
C LEU A 796 17.69 -21.40 6.33
N ASP A 797 18.97 -21.21 6.65
CA ASP A 797 19.77 -22.08 7.48
C ASP A 797 20.88 -21.27 8.18
N GLU A 798 21.66 -21.88 9.07
CA GLU A 798 22.74 -21.19 9.81
C GLU A 798 23.78 -20.51 8.89
N GLU A 799 23.99 -21.05 7.70
CA GLU A 799 24.96 -20.56 6.71
C GLU A 799 24.33 -19.70 5.60
N ILE A 800 23.01 -19.77 5.42
CA ILE A 800 22.30 -19.17 4.28
C ILE A 800 21.31 -18.15 4.80
N ARG A 801 21.62 -16.86 4.58
CA ARG A 801 20.75 -15.74 4.93
C ARG A 801 20.42 -14.89 3.71
N LEU A 802 19.23 -14.29 3.75
CA LEU A 802 18.79 -13.23 2.85
C LEU A 802 18.79 -11.91 3.63
N ASP A 803 19.05 -10.80 2.95
CA ASP A 803 19.12 -9.47 3.54
C ASP A 803 18.09 -8.57 2.85
N THR A 804 17.10 -8.11 3.62
CA THR A 804 16.00 -7.28 3.11
C THR A 804 16.42 -5.83 2.83
N SER A 805 17.67 -5.47 3.13
CA SER A 805 18.28 -4.16 2.80
C SER A 805 19.27 -4.23 1.63
N SER A 806 19.45 -5.41 1.03
CA SER A 806 20.35 -5.59 -0.11
C SER A 806 19.89 -4.84 -1.36
N GLU A 807 20.81 -4.50 -2.26
CA GLU A 807 20.51 -3.76 -3.51
C GLU A 807 19.49 -4.49 -4.40
N ALA A 808 19.47 -5.82 -4.38
CA ALA A 808 18.53 -6.63 -5.14
C ALA A 808 17.22 -6.93 -4.37
N SER A 809 17.07 -6.41 -3.15
CA SER A 809 15.89 -6.66 -2.33
C SER A 809 14.62 -6.22 -3.05
N HIS A 810 13.61 -7.07 -2.99
CA HIS A 810 12.25 -6.72 -3.41
C HIS A 810 11.41 -6.20 -2.23
N TRP A 811 11.90 -6.36 -1.00
CA TRP A 811 11.31 -5.73 0.18
C TRP A 811 11.87 -4.32 0.36
N LYS A 812 10.99 -3.40 0.69
CA LYS A 812 11.37 -2.11 1.26
C LYS A 812 11.63 -2.26 2.75
N GLN A 813 12.13 -1.21 3.37
CA GLN A 813 12.43 -1.17 4.80
C GLN A 813 11.49 -0.22 5.52
N ALA A 814 11.62 -0.18 6.85
CA ALA A 814 10.80 0.66 7.69
C ALA A 814 11.64 1.36 8.76
N ALA A 815 11.07 2.40 9.39
CA ALA A 815 11.73 3.14 10.45
C ALA A 815 10.72 3.56 11.52
N VAL A 816 11.09 3.38 12.79
CA VAL A 816 10.37 4.01 13.91
C VAL A 816 10.84 5.46 14.01
N VAL A 817 9.92 6.41 13.87
CA VAL A 817 10.20 7.84 14.05
C VAL A 817 9.82 8.23 15.47
N LEU A 818 10.74 8.89 16.18
CA LEU A 818 10.52 9.28 17.57
C LEU A 818 9.71 10.58 17.63
N ASP A 819 8.62 10.58 18.41
CA ASP A 819 7.82 11.78 18.67
C ASP A 819 8.67 12.91 19.28
N ASN A 820 9.61 12.52 20.15
CA ASN A 820 10.53 13.42 20.83
C ASN A 820 11.96 12.98 20.53
N PRO A 821 12.65 13.68 19.62
CA PRO A 821 14.05 13.37 19.31
C PRO A 821 14.95 13.50 20.54
N ILE A 822 15.93 12.60 20.65
CA ILE A 822 16.76 12.45 21.86
C ILE A 822 18.18 12.90 21.55
N GLN A 823 18.69 13.88 22.30
CA GLN A 823 20.08 14.29 22.20
C GLN A 823 20.99 13.21 22.80
N VAL A 824 22.03 12.81 22.07
CA VAL A 824 23.01 11.81 22.50
C VAL A 824 24.44 12.28 22.26
N GLU A 825 25.36 11.80 23.09
CA GLU A 825 26.79 12.03 22.97
C GLU A 825 27.56 10.74 22.64
N MET A 826 28.61 10.87 21.82
CA MET A 826 29.52 9.77 21.51
C MET A 826 30.08 9.15 22.81
N GLY A 827 29.96 7.83 22.92
CA GLY A 827 30.38 7.08 24.12
C GLY A 827 29.24 6.73 25.07
N GLU A 828 28.06 7.35 24.92
CA GLU A 828 26.87 6.99 25.70
C GLU A 828 26.32 5.61 25.33
N GLU A 829 25.49 5.06 26.20
CA GLU A 829 24.74 3.82 25.98
C GLU A 829 23.24 4.16 26.10
N LEU A 830 22.51 3.93 25.00
CA LEU A 830 21.05 4.09 24.95
C LEU A 830 20.40 2.73 25.12
N VAL A 831 19.31 2.65 25.89
CA VAL A 831 18.58 1.39 26.11
C VAL A 831 17.28 1.43 25.33
N LEU A 832 17.13 0.51 24.38
CA LEU A 832 15.89 0.28 23.66
C LEU A 832 15.08 -0.82 24.35
N SER A 833 13.77 -0.61 24.45
CA SER A 833 12.79 -1.61 24.85
C SER A 833 12.03 -2.05 23.60
N VAL A 834 12.32 -3.27 23.16
CA VAL A 834 11.67 -3.91 22.02
C VAL A 834 10.60 -4.84 22.56
N GLN A 835 9.35 -4.63 22.15
CA GLN A 835 8.22 -5.49 22.49
C GLN A 835 7.64 -6.07 21.21
N HIS A 836 7.34 -7.37 21.25
CA HIS A 836 6.72 -8.11 20.16
C HIS A 836 5.43 -8.74 20.66
N HIS A 837 4.31 -8.34 20.07
CA HIS A 837 2.99 -8.89 20.34
C HIS A 837 2.29 -9.22 19.03
N LYS A 838 1.91 -10.50 18.84
CA LYS A 838 1.37 -11.04 17.58
C LYS A 838 2.32 -10.83 16.40
N SER A 839 2.06 -9.84 15.55
CA SER A 839 2.86 -9.44 14.38
C SER A 839 3.51 -8.06 14.55
N ASN A 840 3.23 -7.37 15.66
CA ASN A 840 3.62 -5.99 15.85
C ASN A 840 4.88 -5.88 16.68
N VAL A 841 5.74 -4.96 16.28
CA VAL A 841 6.97 -4.63 17.00
C VAL A 841 6.89 -3.18 17.45
N SER A 842 6.92 -2.97 18.76
CA SER A 842 7.08 -1.65 19.38
C SER A 842 8.54 -1.48 19.81
N ILE A 843 9.14 -0.36 19.43
CA ILE A 843 10.50 0.01 19.85
C ILE A 843 10.39 1.36 20.56
N THR A 844 10.79 1.39 21.83
CA THR A 844 10.79 2.60 22.65
C THR A 844 12.15 2.81 23.28
N VAL A 845 12.51 4.06 23.57
CA VAL A 845 13.75 4.39 24.28
C VAL A 845 13.43 4.50 25.78
N LYS A 846 14.25 3.86 26.63
CA LYS A 846 14.10 3.86 28.09
C LYS A 846 14.88 4.95 28.80
#